data_AF-A0A9Q8Q6G1-F1
#
_entry.id   AF-A0A9Q8Q6G1-F1
#
_cell.length_a   1.000
_cell.length_b   1.000
_cell.length_c   1.000
_cell.angle_alpha   90.00
_cell.angle_beta   90.00
_cell.angle_gamma   90.00
#
_symmetry.space_group_name_H-M   'P 1'
#
loop_
_entity.id
_entity.type
_entity.pdbx_description
1 polymer ?
#
loop_
_entity_poly.entity_id
_entity_poly.type
_entity_poly.pdbx_seq_one_letter_code
_entity_poly.pdbx_strand_id
1 'polypeptide(L)'
;MSGRKRAKHVVDKAAARCRLEYPRRSSGHEAKSSFEQDRCGLPLIASLLRYIDERSYQRARLAGQEPSASIIVCPGTVIVEYNDDGIREGDVDSLCGFEGQEEEEQEDATAELPPSGRGIRMRAPSPFFAHARQVSLQSGDYAFSFRPWPLEPPQAIDGDGTGPVWEGEEKEERSGNRSLPAHGGDVTRVTLLLREDGGIRHANPPSSEDTSLGRQVELLEPNHLLFMRQIRRMRIVFVLEDQTPLSERMFSVDALDEHLHAVTATQRTSDGLATHKSRYFVVRTPLQGTTATAVTTATSCRDSSRPADCSEVVLGFPLDAGWVPAVESQSQQQVYRFFPLGNGGFKFLLQCDLLTEVILFHPDHGPGLLDRIARAFVHASTLLQQNSTLAYVWPKYIPSQDYVTGEPWVGLAGRINEHLANPVGRMRAKVLSGGGESMASTALERCKRELMFLYLTNRQRSVREDSQNITVLDQNLDPVRPADQDVYLPGRSRYSPEDLFRPVTAGDGSREGAPGFEASFLHPEIFNNGPERPDASHPAWEQWLTNTVGIRARIRLISRAGDSPSAAFAYVAKYRHDGLLDILEQCWRDEGGLIIASPQLLNCVKQVPVPCLSGFLHPLWETYLPLEDLQRRCLQFIEPHEAFPFVDLGGQTSAGDLANKWSFLYTHLGVSRNNDLGFLLDILSYVQLANLNGMSASRCRSVIRLYCELERRCAESMEPDSLRDICR
;
A
#
# COMPACT_ATOMS: atom_id res chain seq x y z
N MET A 1 38.95 -5.03 50.42
CA MET A 1 37.67 -5.73 50.71
C MET A 1 37.35 -6.61 49.52
N SER A 2 36.83 -7.83 49.70
CA SER A 2 36.32 -8.64 48.57
C SER A 2 35.18 -7.88 47.87
N GLY A 3 35.05 -8.01 46.54
CA GLY A 3 34.03 -7.33 45.75
C GLY A 3 32.61 -7.55 46.30
N ARG A 4 32.31 -8.79 46.72
CA ARG A 4 31.06 -9.15 47.42
C ARG A 4 30.83 -8.42 48.75
N LYS A 5 31.89 -8.12 49.52
CA LYS A 5 31.76 -7.32 50.75
C LYS A 5 31.43 -5.86 50.46
N ARG A 6 31.97 -5.31 49.36
CA ARG A 6 31.65 -3.96 48.88
C ARG A 6 30.21 -3.89 48.37
N ALA A 7 29.80 -4.85 47.54
CA ALA A 7 28.43 -4.97 47.04
C ALA A 7 27.41 -5.07 48.20
N LYS A 8 27.69 -5.88 49.23
CA LYS A 8 26.86 -5.96 50.43
C LYS A 8 26.73 -4.62 51.15
N HIS A 9 27.85 -3.91 51.33
CA HIS A 9 27.84 -2.60 51.98
C HIS A 9 26.97 -1.58 51.22
N VAL A 10 27.02 -1.60 49.89
CA VAL A 10 26.19 -0.73 49.03
C VAL A 10 24.71 -1.04 49.19
N VAL A 11 24.34 -2.33 49.17
CA VAL A 11 22.95 -2.77 49.37
C VAL A 11 22.46 -2.40 50.78
N ASP A 12 23.28 -2.60 51.81
CA ASP A 12 22.95 -2.23 53.19
C ASP A 12 22.79 -0.70 53.35
N LYS A 13 23.60 0.10 52.65
CA LYS A 13 23.48 1.57 52.59
C LYS A 13 22.16 2.00 51.94
N ALA A 14 21.83 1.42 50.78
CA ALA A 14 20.56 1.68 50.09
C ALA A 14 19.36 1.25 50.95
N ALA A 15 19.43 0.09 51.63
CA ALA A 15 18.40 -0.37 52.55
C ALA A 15 18.21 0.57 53.74
N ALA A 16 19.29 1.11 54.30
CA ALA A 16 19.23 2.11 55.37
C ALA A 16 18.57 3.41 54.87
N ARG A 17 18.92 3.88 53.68
CA ARG A 17 18.30 5.05 53.04
C ARG A 17 16.79 4.85 52.82
N CYS A 18 16.38 3.66 52.38
CA CYS A 18 14.96 3.31 52.25
C CYS A 18 14.19 3.42 53.56
N ARG A 19 14.83 3.10 54.69
CA ARG A 19 14.20 3.21 56.02
C ARG A 19 14.10 4.66 56.52
N LEU A 20 14.97 5.56 56.04
CA LEU A 20 15.05 6.96 56.50
C LEU A 20 14.08 7.88 55.76
N GLU A 21 13.78 7.63 54.48
CA GLU A 21 12.75 8.36 53.72
C GLU A 21 11.33 7.91 54.08
N TYR A 22 10.89 8.27 55.29
CA TYR A 22 9.48 8.24 55.66
C TYR A 22 8.85 9.60 55.36
N PRO A 23 7.66 9.68 54.75
CA PRO A 23 6.94 10.96 54.71
C PRO A 23 6.50 11.28 56.14
N ARG A 24 7.05 12.35 56.72
CA ARG A 24 6.43 12.98 57.91
C ARG A 24 4.95 13.18 57.58
N ARG A 25 4.05 12.47 58.26
CA ARG A 25 2.61 12.67 58.19
C ARG A 25 2.31 14.12 58.56
N SER A 26 2.24 15.02 57.57
CA SER A 26 1.55 16.30 57.73
C SER A 26 0.06 15.99 57.75
N SER A 27 -0.54 16.25 58.89
CA SER A 27 -1.97 16.12 59.17
C SER A 27 -2.84 16.85 58.15
N GLY A 28 -3.86 16.17 57.64
CA GLY A 28 -5.08 16.79 57.15
C GLY A 28 -5.01 17.37 55.75
N HIS A 29 -5.11 16.53 54.72
CA HIS A 29 -6.00 16.76 53.60
C HIS A 29 -6.33 15.42 52.93
N GLU A 30 -7.60 15.26 52.59
CA GLU A 30 -8.20 14.07 52.00
C GLU A 30 -7.32 13.46 50.90
N ALA A 31 -6.91 12.22 51.12
CA ALA A 31 -6.21 11.41 50.14
C ALA A 31 -7.17 11.12 48.97
N LYS A 32 -7.20 12.02 47.98
CA LYS A 32 -7.57 11.65 46.62
C LYS A 32 -6.58 10.57 46.19
N SER A 33 -7.09 9.37 46.01
CA SER A 33 -6.39 8.17 45.55
C SER A 33 -5.99 8.26 44.08
N SER A 34 -5.26 9.30 43.70
CA SER A 34 -4.45 9.28 42.48
C SER A 34 -3.10 8.71 42.88
N PHE A 35 -3.03 7.38 43.01
CA PHE A 35 -1.75 6.70 42.87
C PHE A 35 -1.17 7.19 41.55
N GLU A 36 -0.06 7.92 41.63
CA GLU A 36 0.76 8.27 40.49
C GLU A 36 1.10 6.96 39.78
N GLN A 37 0.32 6.65 38.74
CA GLN A 37 0.67 5.67 37.73
C GLN A 37 2.07 6.04 37.28
N ASP A 38 3.04 5.17 37.54
CA ASP A 38 4.38 5.28 36.98
C ASP A 38 4.26 5.71 35.52
N ARG A 39 5.08 6.70 35.16
CA ARG A 39 4.90 7.67 34.07
C ARG A 39 4.78 7.10 32.63
N CYS A 40 4.64 5.79 32.48
CA CYS A 40 4.19 5.07 31.29
C CYS A 40 3.37 3.86 31.76
N GLY A 41 2.05 3.87 31.63
CA GLY A 41 1.16 2.72 31.97
C GLY A 41 1.34 1.47 31.08
N LEU A 42 2.58 1.01 30.89
CA LEU A 42 2.95 -0.18 30.15
C LEU A 42 2.90 -1.42 31.07
N PRO A 43 2.60 -2.62 30.52
CA PRO A 43 2.66 -3.86 31.30
C PRO A 43 4.07 -4.16 31.83
N LEU A 44 4.17 -4.92 32.92
CA LEU A 44 5.43 -5.18 33.63
C LEU A 44 6.57 -5.67 32.71
N ILE A 45 6.29 -6.66 31.85
CA ILE A 45 7.34 -7.23 30.99
C ILE A 45 7.85 -6.22 29.95
N ALA A 46 6.99 -5.30 29.50
CA ALA A 46 7.37 -4.25 28.56
C ALA A 46 8.33 -3.26 29.23
N SER A 47 8.00 -2.81 30.43
CA SER A 47 8.85 -1.94 31.24
C SER A 47 10.19 -2.61 31.56
N LEU A 48 10.17 -3.90 31.90
CA LEU A 48 11.39 -4.67 32.17
C LEU A 48 12.27 -4.80 30.92
N LEU A 49 11.70 -5.11 29.76
CA LEU A 49 12.45 -5.23 28.51
C LEU A 49 13.04 -3.88 28.05
N ARG A 50 12.32 -2.77 28.23
CA ARG A 50 12.88 -1.42 27.99
C ARG A 50 14.08 -1.14 28.89
N TYR A 51 13.95 -1.44 30.19
CA TYR A 51 15.06 -1.30 31.13
C TYR A 51 16.27 -2.13 30.70
N ILE A 52 16.05 -3.39 30.31
CA ILE A 52 17.10 -4.29 29.82
C ILE A 52 17.74 -3.74 28.54
N ASP A 53 16.95 -3.20 27.62
CA ASP A 53 17.44 -2.64 26.35
C ASP A 53 18.27 -1.35 26.53
N GLU A 54 18.08 -0.62 27.64
CA GLU A 54 18.86 0.57 27.96
C GLU A 54 20.19 0.28 28.68
N ARG A 55 20.45 -0.99 29.04
CA ARG A 55 21.72 -1.40 29.65
C ARG A 55 22.89 -1.33 28.66
N SER A 56 24.11 -1.33 29.21
CA SER A 56 25.34 -1.42 28.43
C SER A 56 25.73 -2.89 28.21
N TYR A 57 26.11 -3.24 26.99
CA TYR A 57 26.47 -4.60 26.56
C TYR A 57 27.89 -4.67 25.99
N GLN A 58 28.82 -3.84 26.49
CA GLN A 58 30.19 -3.80 25.99
C GLN A 58 30.92 -5.13 26.22
N ARG A 59 30.71 -5.77 27.37
CA ARG A 59 31.28 -7.06 27.73
C ARG A 59 30.87 -8.15 26.75
N ALA A 60 29.57 -8.28 26.48
CA ALA A 60 29.05 -9.23 25.51
C ALA A 60 29.66 -9.00 24.11
N ARG A 61 29.69 -7.74 23.66
CA ARG A 61 30.28 -7.37 22.36
C ARG A 61 31.76 -7.72 22.26
N LEU A 62 32.54 -7.44 23.31
CA LEU A 62 33.97 -7.79 23.36
C LEU A 62 34.20 -9.30 23.36
N ALA A 63 33.26 -10.08 23.90
CA ALA A 63 33.27 -11.54 23.85
C ALA A 63 32.75 -12.12 22.51
N GLY A 64 32.45 -11.29 21.51
CA GLY A 64 31.87 -11.72 20.23
C GLY A 64 30.42 -12.21 20.34
N GLN A 65 29.74 -11.89 21.45
CA GLN A 65 28.33 -12.20 21.66
C GLN A 65 27.45 -11.00 21.33
N GLU A 66 26.24 -11.27 20.83
CA GLU A 66 25.24 -10.22 20.68
C GLU A 66 24.49 -9.97 21.99
N PRO A 67 24.03 -8.73 22.21
CA PRO A 67 23.11 -8.42 23.30
C PRO A 67 21.87 -9.32 23.23
N SER A 68 21.58 -10.01 24.32
CA SER A 68 20.53 -11.03 24.38
C SER A 68 19.79 -11.03 25.71
N ALA A 69 18.51 -11.36 25.64
CA ALA A 69 17.65 -11.57 26.80
C ALA A 69 16.97 -12.95 26.71
N SER A 70 16.84 -13.63 27.85
CA SER A 70 16.19 -14.93 27.99
C SER A 70 15.12 -14.86 29.07
N ILE A 71 13.88 -15.21 28.74
CA ILE A 71 12.74 -15.27 29.65
C ILE A 71 12.36 -16.73 29.82
N ILE A 72 12.44 -17.23 31.06
CA ILE A 72 12.10 -18.61 31.42
C ILE A 72 10.88 -18.55 32.33
N VAL A 73 9.78 -19.11 31.85
CA VAL A 73 8.49 -19.15 32.55
C VAL A 73 8.32 -20.54 33.15
N CYS A 74 8.35 -20.62 34.47
CA CYS A 74 8.16 -21.84 35.25
C CYS A 74 6.89 -21.72 36.11
N PRO A 75 6.35 -22.83 36.63
CA PRO A 75 5.23 -22.78 37.57
C PRO A 75 5.61 -21.96 38.81
N GLY A 76 4.85 -20.88 39.05
CA GLY A 76 5.06 -19.98 40.19
C GLY A 76 6.29 -19.07 40.11
N THR A 77 7.10 -19.12 39.04
CA THR A 77 8.32 -18.29 38.91
C THR A 77 8.59 -17.84 37.48
N VAL A 78 9.03 -16.60 37.30
CA VAL A 78 9.52 -16.10 36.00
C VAL A 78 10.95 -15.62 36.18
N ILE A 79 11.86 -16.13 35.36
CA ILE A 79 13.28 -15.78 35.40
C ILE A 79 13.61 -15.01 34.13
N VAL A 80 14.23 -13.84 34.26
CA VAL A 80 14.69 -13.02 33.15
C VAL A 80 16.20 -12.84 33.26
N GLU A 81 16.92 -13.26 32.23
CA GLU A 81 18.38 -13.26 32.15
C GLU A 81 18.84 -12.41 30.97
N TYR A 82 19.89 -11.63 31.14
CA TYR A 82 20.46 -10.81 30.08
C TYR A 82 21.96 -10.58 30.28
N ASN A 83 22.71 -10.52 29.19
CA ASN A 83 24.18 -10.49 29.18
C ASN A 83 24.76 -9.06 29.15
N ASP A 84 24.26 -8.19 30.04
CA ASP A 84 24.77 -6.82 30.16
C ASP A 84 26.14 -6.75 30.87
N ASP A 85 26.63 -5.53 31.08
CA ASP A 85 27.88 -5.25 31.80
C ASP A 85 27.78 -5.42 33.32
N GLY A 86 26.65 -5.92 33.82
CA GLY A 86 26.33 -6.09 35.23
C GLY A 86 25.91 -4.81 35.94
N ILE A 87 25.59 -4.94 37.22
CA ILE A 87 25.04 -3.87 38.07
C ILE A 87 26.15 -3.09 38.77
N ARG A 88 26.00 -1.78 38.80
CA ARG A 88 26.91 -0.81 39.46
C ARG A 88 26.28 -0.25 40.73
N GLU A 89 27.08 0.44 41.54
CA GLU A 89 26.62 1.03 42.82
C GLU A 89 25.42 1.96 42.62
N GLY A 90 25.49 2.89 41.67
CA GLY A 90 24.38 3.82 41.37
C GLY A 90 23.12 3.16 40.77
N ASP A 91 23.23 1.95 40.21
CA ASP A 91 22.05 1.21 39.74
C ASP A 91 21.21 0.71 40.92
N VAL A 92 21.84 0.33 42.04
CA VAL A 92 21.11 -0.13 43.25
C VAL A 92 20.24 0.99 43.81
N ASP A 93 20.76 2.21 43.85
CA ASP A 93 20.01 3.38 44.30
C ASP A 93 18.87 3.75 43.32
N SER A 94 19.11 3.68 42.01
CA SER A 94 18.06 3.89 40.99
C SER A 94 16.93 2.84 41.11
N LEU A 95 17.25 1.56 41.31
CA LEU A 95 16.26 0.50 41.54
C LEU A 95 15.41 0.73 42.81
N CYS A 96 15.99 1.41 43.80
CA CYS A 96 15.30 1.82 45.03
C CYS A 96 14.48 3.12 44.88
N GLY A 97 14.64 3.84 43.77
CA GLY A 97 13.94 5.08 43.45
C GLY A 97 14.69 6.38 43.83
N PHE A 98 15.98 6.31 44.17
CA PHE A 98 16.80 7.47 44.57
C PHE A 98 17.54 8.12 43.39
N GLU A 99 16.85 8.35 42.28
CA GLU A 99 17.47 8.95 41.08
C GLU A 99 17.94 10.39 41.35
N GLY A 100 19.22 10.68 41.10
CA GLY A 100 19.74 12.06 41.02
C GLY A 100 19.99 12.79 42.34
N GLN A 101 20.04 12.11 43.49
CA GLN A 101 20.23 12.77 44.80
C GLN A 101 21.67 12.76 45.36
N GLU A 102 22.67 12.19 44.68
CA GLU A 102 24.06 12.16 45.20
C GLU A 102 25.00 13.23 44.60
N GLU A 103 24.53 14.11 43.69
CA GLU A 103 25.34 15.19 43.10
C GLU A 103 24.82 16.58 43.52
N GLU A 104 24.90 16.91 44.82
CA GLU A 104 24.79 18.31 45.28
C GLU A 104 26.04 18.80 46.04
N GLU A 105 27.15 18.04 45.98
CA GLU A 105 28.43 18.44 46.60
C GLU A 105 29.64 18.19 45.68
N GLN A 106 29.63 18.68 44.42
CA GLN A 106 30.86 19.09 43.72
C GLN A 106 30.57 19.85 42.41
N GLU A 107 30.62 21.19 42.49
CA GLU A 107 30.82 22.05 41.32
C GLU A 107 32.26 21.88 40.81
N ASP A 108 32.44 21.15 39.71
CA ASP A 108 33.31 21.49 38.56
C ASP A 108 33.59 20.24 37.73
N ALA A 109 32.99 20.16 36.53
CA ALA A 109 33.62 19.69 35.29
C ALA A 109 32.55 19.46 34.22
N THR A 110 32.70 20.17 33.11
CA THR A 110 31.98 19.94 31.85
C THR A 110 32.17 18.50 31.36
N ALA A 111 31.12 17.70 31.47
CA ALA A 111 30.92 16.48 30.68
C ALA A 111 29.42 16.33 30.43
N GLU A 112 29.04 16.17 29.17
CA GLU A 112 27.66 15.94 28.74
C GLU A 112 27.07 14.73 29.47
N LEU A 113 26.20 14.96 30.47
CA LEU A 113 25.38 13.92 31.07
C LEU A 113 24.29 13.49 30.07
N PRO A 114 24.09 12.18 29.82
CA PRO A 114 22.97 11.72 29.01
C PRO A 114 21.65 11.93 29.78
N PRO A 115 20.56 12.37 29.10
CA PRO A 115 19.28 12.66 29.73
C PRO A 115 18.63 11.41 30.32
N SER A 116 18.03 11.60 31.48
CA SER A 116 17.39 10.61 32.35
C SER A 116 16.22 9.85 31.69
N GLY A 117 16.40 8.54 31.49
CA GLY A 117 15.34 7.58 31.12
C GLY A 117 15.38 6.25 31.88
N ARG A 118 16.26 6.12 32.90
CA ARG A 118 16.71 4.84 33.47
C ARG A 118 15.75 4.11 34.44
N GLY A 119 14.63 4.73 34.82
CA GLY A 119 13.97 4.37 36.08
C GLY A 119 12.99 3.22 36.01
N ILE A 120 13.47 1.97 36.16
CA ILE A 120 12.61 0.90 36.66
C ILE A 120 12.70 0.84 38.19
N ARG A 121 11.60 1.17 38.88
CA ARG A 121 11.54 1.08 40.34
C ARG A 121 11.16 -0.33 40.77
N MET A 122 11.99 -0.96 41.60
CA MET A 122 11.73 -2.27 42.20
C MET A 122 11.29 -2.18 43.67
N ARG A 123 11.35 -0.99 44.28
CA ARG A 123 10.79 -0.68 45.62
C ARG A 123 9.29 -0.41 45.55
N ALA A 124 8.53 -0.84 46.56
CA ALA A 124 7.08 -0.60 46.60
C ALA A 124 6.75 0.90 46.83
N PRO A 125 5.63 1.40 46.28
CA PRO A 125 4.74 0.72 45.33
C PRO A 125 5.41 0.60 43.94
N SER A 126 5.44 -0.62 43.38
CA SER A 126 5.96 -0.91 42.03
C SER A 126 5.07 -1.93 41.31
N PRO A 127 5.02 -1.93 39.96
CA PRO A 127 4.24 -2.88 39.18
C PRO A 127 4.71 -4.34 39.35
N PHE A 128 5.96 -4.55 39.80
CA PHE A 128 6.44 -5.90 40.12
C PHE A 128 5.58 -6.59 41.16
N PHE A 129 5.17 -5.87 42.21
CA PHE A 129 4.43 -6.45 43.33
C PHE A 129 2.94 -6.65 43.06
N ALA A 130 2.44 -6.19 41.91
CA ALA A 130 1.14 -6.61 41.39
C ALA A 130 1.14 -8.08 40.93
N HIS A 131 2.30 -8.62 40.52
CA HIS A 131 2.44 -9.96 39.95
C HIS A 131 3.30 -10.91 40.79
N ALA A 132 4.29 -10.38 41.51
CA ALA A 132 5.27 -11.14 42.27
C ALA A 132 5.19 -10.82 43.78
N ARG A 133 5.40 -11.84 44.62
CA ARG A 133 5.58 -11.68 46.07
C ARG A 133 7.02 -11.32 46.45
N GLN A 134 7.98 -11.58 45.56
CA GLN A 134 9.39 -11.28 45.76
C GLN A 134 10.06 -11.10 44.40
N VAL A 135 10.97 -10.12 44.32
CA VAL A 135 11.86 -9.90 43.18
C VAL A 135 13.28 -10.10 43.67
N SER A 136 13.98 -11.13 43.19
CA SER A 136 15.39 -11.35 43.46
C SER A 136 16.22 -10.93 42.26
N LEU A 137 17.38 -10.34 42.51
CA LEU A 137 18.28 -9.84 41.48
C LEU A 137 19.72 -10.30 41.80
N GLN A 138 20.36 -10.85 40.78
CA GLN A 138 21.70 -11.41 40.84
C GLN A 138 22.54 -10.90 39.66
N SER A 139 23.68 -10.28 39.93
CA SER A 139 24.59 -9.76 38.91
C SER A 139 26.01 -9.67 39.45
N GLY A 140 26.91 -10.53 38.99
CA GLY A 140 28.29 -10.61 39.49
C GLY A 140 28.34 -10.76 41.01
N ASP A 141 28.94 -9.79 41.69
CA ASP A 141 29.07 -9.76 43.16
C ASP A 141 27.76 -9.38 43.89
N TYR A 142 26.75 -8.86 43.20
CA TYR A 142 25.47 -8.44 43.79
C TYR A 142 24.46 -9.60 43.81
N ALA A 143 23.88 -9.85 44.99
CA ALA A 143 22.74 -10.75 45.17
C ALA A 143 21.82 -10.21 46.27
N PHE A 144 20.64 -9.72 45.89
CA PHE A 144 19.67 -9.13 46.82
C PHE A 144 18.24 -9.28 46.31
N SER A 145 17.26 -9.10 47.20
CA SER A 145 15.84 -9.17 46.85
C SER A 145 15.01 -8.07 47.47
N PHE A 146 13.90 -7.73 46.82
CA PHE A 146 12.86 -6.85 47.35
C PHE A 146 11.62 -7.67 47.72
N ARG A 147 11.03 -7.35 48.86
CA ARG A 147 9.82 -8.01 49.38
C ARG A 147 8.87 -6.96 49.96
N PRO A 148 7.58 -6.97 49.63
CA PRO A 148 6.60 -6.11 50.25
C PRO A 148 6.22 -6.66 51.63
N TRP A 149 6.14 -5.78 52.63
CA TRP A 149 5.64 -6.10 53.98
C TRP A 149 4.22 -5.51 54.16
N PRO A 150 3.25 -6.15 54.87
CA PRO A 150 3.31 -7.38 55.68
C PRO A 150 2.55 -8.58 55.08
N LEU A 151 2.92 -9.79 55.50
CA LEU A 151 2.07 -10.99 55.39
C LEU A 151 1.16 -11.20 56.64
N GLU A 152 1.35 -10.44 57.73
CA GLU A 152 0.43 -10.28 58.89
C GLU A 152 0.70 -8.92 59.57
N PRO A 153 -0.29 -8.22 60.19
CA PRO A 153 -0.05 -6.91 60.79
C PRO A 153 0.89 -7.03 62.01
N PRO A 154 2.09 -6.42 62.00
CA PRO A 154 2.92 -6.41 63.20
C PRO A 154 2.61 -5.16 64.02
N GLN A 155 2.55 -5.37 65.33
CA GLN A 155 2.74 -4.32 66.31
C GLN A 155 4.03 -3.56 65.97
N ALA A 156 3.88 -2.25 65.73
CA ALA A 156 4.92 -1.22 65.74
C ALA A 156 6.31 -1.64 65.23
N ILE A 157 6.50 -1.63 63.92
CA ILE A 157 7.83 -1.37 63.33
C ILE A 157 7.63 -0.20 62.35
N ASP A 158 8.30 0.91 62.62
CA ASP A 158 8.23 2.14 61.84
C ASP A 158 8.97 1.98 60.48
N GLY A 159 8.24 1.97 59.37
CA GLY A 159 8.77 1.98 58.00
C GLY A 159 8.03 1.04 57.03
N ASP A 160 8.05 1.33 55.72
CA ASP A 160 7.40 0.47 54.69
C ASP A 160 8.09 -0.90 54.49
N GLY A 161 9.27 -1.11 55.08
CA GLY A 161 9.97 -2.39 55.11
C GLY A 161 10.44 -2.93 53.74
N THR A 162 10.32 -2.16 52.65
CA THR A 162 10.52 -2.64 51.26
C THR A 162 11.89 -2.33 50.65
N GLY A 163 12.91 -2.12 51.47
CA GLY A 163 14.29 -1.95 51.01
C GLY A 163 14.90 -3.25 50.46
N PRO A 164 16.02 -3.16 49.71
CA PRO A 164 16.71 -4.34 49.22
C PRO A 164 17.29 -5.15 50.39
N VAL A 165 17.17 -6.46 50.33
CA VAL A 165 17.66 -7.40 51.34
C VAL A 165 18.73 -8.29 50.71
N TRP A 166 19.95 -8.25 51.26
CA TRP A 166 21.06 -9.07 50.80
C TRP A 166 20.75 -10.57 50.93
N GLU A 167 21.00 -11.35 49.88
CA GLU A 167 20.87 -12.81 49.89
C GLU A 167 22.20 -13.45 50.32
N GLY A 168 22.27 -13.94 51.56
CA GLY A 168 23.42 -14.67 52.10
C GLY A 168 23.38 -16.18 51.79
N GLU A 169 24.54 -16.83 51.83
CA GLU A 169 24.71 -18.29 51.59
C GLU A 169 24.04 -19.17 52.67
N GLU A 170 23.58 -18.60 53.79
CA GLU A 170 23.06 -19.35 54.95
C GLU A 170 21.69 -20.05 54.72
N LYS A 171 21.13 -20.02 53.50
CA LYS A 171 19.86 -20.70 53.15
C LYS A 171 20.02 -21.98 52.32
N GLU A 172 21.22 -22.52 52.13
CA GLU A 172 21.39 -23.82 51.46
C GLU A 172 20.99 -25.03 52.32
N GLU A 173 20.87 -24.90 53.65
CA GLU A 173 20.67 -26.08 54.52
C GLU A 173 19.25 -26.31 55.05
N ARG A 174 18.24 -25.46 54.76
CA ARG A 174 16.92 -25.58 55.41
C ARG A 174 15.66 -25.50 54.53
N SER A 175 15.78 -25.42 53.22
CA SER A 175 14.62 -25.62 52.33
C SER A 175 14.99 -26.56 51.20
N GLY A 176 14.39 -27.76 51.19
CA GLY A 176 14.59 -28.78 50.17
C GLY A 176 14.09 -28.41 48.77
N ASN A 177 13.96 -27.13 48.44
CA ASN A 177 13.74 -26.66 47.08
C ASN A 177 15.10 -26.41 46.42
N ARG A 178 15.56 -27.45 45.73
CA ARG A 178 16.59 -27.49 44.69
C ARG A 178 17.04 -26.11 44.20
N SER A 179 18.27 -25.78 44.58
CA SER A 179 19.03 -24.61 44.16
C SER A 179 19.04 -24.47 42.63
N LEU A 180 18.70 -23.27 42.14
CA LEU A 180 19.05 -22.86 40.78
C LEU A 180 20.59 -22.91 40.66
N PRO A 181 21.15 -23.44 39.57
CA PRO A 181 22.60 -23.67 39.46
C PRO A 181 23.38 -22.37 39.62
N ALA A 182 24.48 -22.43 40.39
CA ALA A 182 25.45 -21.35 40.53
C ALA A 182 25.90 -20.86 39.14
N HIS A 183 25.90 -19.54 38.93
CA HIS A 183 26.10 -18.93 37.62
C HIS A 183 27.46 -18.25 37.49
N GLY A 184 28.05 -18.36 36.28
CA GLY A 184 29.20 -17.56 35.88
C GLY A 184 28.83 -16.08 35.88
N GLY A 185 29.72 -15.22 36.35
CA GLY A 185 29.46 -13.79 36.63
C GLY A 185 29.18 -12.89 35.42
N ASP A 186 28.78 -13.48 34.29
CA ASP A 186 28.67 -12.83 32.99
C ASP A 186 27.24 -12.45 32.59
N VAL A 187 26.24 -12.76 33.42
CA VAL A 187 24.81 -12.53 33.14
C VAL A 187 24.15 -11.89 34.36
N THR A 188 23.24 -10.96 34.12
CA THR A 188 22.32 -10.44 35.14
C THR A 188 21.00 -11.21 35.10
N ARG A 189 20.55 -11.66 36.26
CA ARG A 189 19.33 -12.44 36.44
C ARG A 189 18.35 -11.70 37.35
N VAL A 190 17.10 -11.61 36.92
CA VAL A 190 15.95 -11.14 37.70
C VAL A 190 14.97 -12.30 37.86
N THR A 191 14.71 -12.70 39.10
CA THR A 191 13.80 -13.81 39.43
C THR A 191 12.56 -13.25 40.11
N LEU A 192 11.41 -13.48 39.50
CA LEU A 192 10.09 -13.09 39.98
C LEU A 192 9.40 -14.30 40.59
N LEU A 193 9.22 -14.31 41.92
CA LEU A 193 8.39 -15.32 42.59
C LEU A 193 6.93 -14.85 42.50
N LEU A 194 6.09 -15.56 41.76
CA LEU A 194 4.70 -15.18 41.52
C LEU A 194 3.85 -15.33 42.79
N ARG A 195 2.77 -14.56 42.87
CA ARG A 195 1.74 -14.71 43.91
C ARG A 195 0.87 -15.94 43.63
N GLU A 196 0.31 -16.58 44.66
CA GLU A 196 -0.54 -17.80 44.52
C GLU A 196 -1.84 -17.51 43.75
N ASP A 197 -2.32 -16.28 43.86
CA ASP A 197 -3.42 -15.64 43.14
C ASP A 197 -3.08 -15.25 41.69
N GLY A 198 -1.79 -15.26 41.31
CA GLY A 198 -1.28 -14.93 39.97
C GLY A 198 -0.72 -16.13 39.19
N GLY A 199 -1.02 -17.35 39.63
CA GLY A 199 -0.61 -18.58 38.96
C GLY A 199 -1.12 -18.66 37.52
N ILE A 200 -0.27 -19.14 36.61
CA ILE A 200 -0.62 -19.42 35.22
C ILE A 200 -1.71 -20.49 35.21
N ARG A 201 -2.98 -20.09 35.02
CA ARG A 201 -4.11 -21.02 34.94
C ARG A 201 -4.12 -21.68 33.57
N HIS A 202 -3.44 -22.82 33.44
CA HIS A 202 -3.69 -23.75 32.34
C HIS A 202 -5.00 -24.50 32.60
N ALA A 203 -6.14 -23.95 32.17
CA ALA A 203 -7.39 -24.65 31.82
C ALA A 203 -8.62 -23.78 32.09
N ASN A 204 -8.96 -22.87 31.17
CA ASN A 204 -10.31 -22.46 30.78
C ASN A 204 -10.20 -21.43 29.64
N PRO A 205 -11.21 -21.29 28.75
CA PRO A 205 -11.13 -20.29 27.68
C PRO A 205 -11.00 -18.89 28.29
N PRO A 206 -10.01 -18.08 27.87
CA PRO A 206 -9.65 -16.83 28.53
C PRO A 206 -10.66 -15.71 28.23
N SER A 207 -10.99 -14.90 29.23
CA SER A 207 -11.62 -13.60 29.03
C SER A 207 -10.57 -12.61 28.47
N SER A 208 -11.03 -11.60 27.72
CA SER A 208 -10.17 -10.58 27.09
C SER A 208 -9.31 -9.78 28.07
N GLU A 209 -9.63 -9.78 29.37
CA GLU A 209 -9.03 -8.95 30.42
C GLU A 209 -7.96 -9.64 31.29
N ASP A 210 -7.51 -10.87 30.96
CA ASP A 210 -6.44 -11.52 31.72
C ASP A 210 -5.12 -10.73 31.58
N THR A 211 -4.68 -10.04 32.64
CA THR A 211 -3.44 -9.24 32.69
C THR A 211 -2.26 -10.00 33.30
N SER A 212 -2.35 -11.34 33.39
CA SER A 212 -1.30 -12.16 33.98
C SER A 212 0.05 -11.99 33.28
N LEU A 213 1.14 -12.12 34.04
CA LEU A 213 2.50 -12.00 33.52
C LEU A 213 2.79 -13.06 32.44
N GLY A 214 2.20 -14.26 32.56
CA GLY A 214 2.30 -15.31 31.55
C GLY A 214 1.76 -14.85 30.20
N ARG A 215 0.56 -14.25 30.17
CA ARG A 215 -0.04 -13.72 28.93
C ARG A 215 0.79 -12.59 28.33
N GLN A 216 1.37 -11.71 29.15
CA GLN A 216 2.26 -10.66 28.65
C GLN A 216 3.49 -11.25 27.93
N VAL A 217 4.06 -12.35 28.44
CA VAL A 217 5.18 -13.06 27.79
C VAL A 217 4.73 -13.79 26.53
N GLU A 218 3.52 -14.36 26.52
CA GLU A 218 2.95 -15.01 25.33
C GLU A 218 2.78 -14.03 24.16
N LEU A 219 2.32 -12.81 24.44
CA LEU A 219 2.15 -11.72 23.48
C LEU A 219 3.45 -11.17 22.88
N LEU A 220 4.63 -11.60 23.35
CA LEU A 220 5.90 -11.22 22.74
C LEU A 220 6.04 -11.85 21.35
N GLU A 221 6.19 -10.97 20.36
CA GLU A 221 6.38 -11.28 18.95
C GLU A 221 7.82 -10.99 18.49
N PRO A 222 8.31 -11.65 17.42
CA PRO A 222 9.65 -11.40 16.87
C PRO A 222 9.90 -9.94 16.49
N ASN A 223 8.86 -9.24 16.01
CA ASN A 223 8.96 -7.85 15.55
C ASN A 223 9.33 -6.87 16.68
N HIS A 224 9.17 -7.22 17.97
CA HIS A 224 9.59 -6.36 19.08
C HIS A 224 11.08 -6.02 18.99
N LEU A 225 11.92 -6.94 18.49
CA LEU A 225 13.36 -6.72 18.30
C LEU A 225 13.69 -5.64 17.28
N LEU A 226 12.77 -5.31 16.35
CA LEU A 226 12.95 -4.17 15.43
C LEU A 226 12.95 -2.83 16.16
N PHE A 227 12.22 -2.77 17.28
CA PHE A 227 12.02 -1.55 18.07
C PHE A 227 13.08 -1.41 19.18
N MET A 228 13.69 -2.52 19.60
CA MET A 228 14.83 -2.54 20.54
C MET A 228 16.08 -1.88 19.94
N ARG A 229 16.83 -1.14 20.77
CA ARG A 229 18.06 -0.43 20.40
C ARG A 229 19.30 -1.29 20.57
N GLN A 230 19.39 -2.04 21.66
CA GLN A 230 20.55 -2.86 22.02
C GLN A 230 20.28 -4.35 21.80
N ILE A 231 19.15 -4.88 22.31
CA ILE A 231 18.85 -6.31 22.30
C ILE A 231 18.68 -6.80 20.86
N ARG A 232 19.43 -7.85 20.49
CA ARG A 232 19.37 -8.48 19.16
C ARG A 232 18.82 -9.90 19.17
N ARG A 233 18.85 -10.57 20.32
CA ARG A 233 18.33 -11.93 20.49
C ARG A 233 17.42 -12.01 21.70
N MET A 234 16.28 -12.68 21.55
CA MET A 234 15.35 -12.94 22.63
C MET A 234 14.98 -14.41 22.66
N ARG A 235 15.18 -15.05 23.80
CA ARG A 235 14.81 -16.45 24.04
C ARG A 235 13.65 -16.48 25.03
N ILE A 236 12.62 -17.27 24.75
CA ILE A 236 11.46 -17.45 25.62
C ILE A 236 11.23 -18.95 25.79
N VAL A 237 11.27 -19.44 27.02
CA VAL A 237 11.09 -20.86 27.34
C VAL A 237 9.94 -21.01 28.32
N PHE A 238 8.97 -21.85 27.97
CA PHE A 238 7.91 -22.29 28.87
C PHE A 238 8.27 -23.68 29.41
N VAL A 239 8.25 -23.84 30.73
CA VAL A 239 8.66 -25.06 31.43
C VAL A 239 7.48 -25.60 32.24
N LEU A 240 7.29 -26.93 32.21
CA LEU A 240 6.26 -27.63 32.98
C LEU A 240 6.70 -27.86 34.45
N GLU A 241 5.77 -28.36 35.28
CA GLU A 241 6.03 -28.68 36.70
C GLU A 241 7.14 -29.72 36.91
N ASP A 242 7.33 -30.62 35.95
CA ASP A 242 8.39 -31.63 35.95
C ASP A 242 9.75 -31.12 35.44
N GLN A 243 9.88 -29.80 35.24
CA GLN A 243 11.04 -29.11 34.66
C GLN A 243 11.33 -29.45 33.20
N THR A 244 10.38 -30.05 32.48
CA THR A 244 10.54 -30.27 31.03
C THR A 244 10.17 -29.01 30.23
N PRO A 245 10.96 -28.63 29.20
CA PRO A 245 10.62 -27.51 28.35
C PRO A 245 9.42 -27.86 27.45
N LEU A 246 8.30 -27.15 27.63
CA LEU A 246 7.08 -27.28 26.83
C LEU A 246 7.27 -26.68 25.43
N SER A 247 7.83 -25.47 25.39
CA SER A 247 7.97 -24.67 24.18
C SER A 247 9.13 -23.72 24.33
N GLU A 248 9.94 -23.61 23.28
CA GLU A 248 11.05 -22.67 23.20
C GLU A 248 10.88 -21.81 21.95
N ARG A 249 10.81 -20.49 22.14
CA ARG A 249 10.81 -19.49 21.07
C ARG A 249 12.14 -18.76 21.10
N MET A 250 12.78 -18.64 19.95
CA MET A 250 13.99 -17.86 19.76
C MET A 250 13.75 -16.82 18.67
N PHE A 251 13.95 -15.56 19.01
CA PHE A 251 13.86 -14.44 18.09
C PHE A 251 15.25 -13.85 17.91
N SER A 252 15.63 -13.51 16.68
CA SER A 252 16.83 -12.75 16.39
C SER A 252 16.56 -11.69 15.34
N VAL A 253 17.31 -10.59 15.39
CA VAL A 253 17.31 -9.56 14.36
C VAL A 253 18.73 -9.32 13.85
N ASP A 254 18.92 -9.49 12.55
CA ASP A 254 20.18 -9.25 11.86
C ASP A 254 20.07 -7.92 11.10
N ALA A 255 20.99 -6.99 11.35
CA ALA A 255 21.13 -5.78 10.54
C ALA A 255 21.97 -6.11 9.31
N LEU A 256 21.34 -6.07 8.14
CA LEU A 256 21.95 -6.39 6.84
C LEU A 256 22.51 -5.14 6.16
N ASP A 257 21.92 -3.99 6.46
CA ASP A 257 22.34 -2.65 6.05
C ASP A 257 21.82 -1.63 7.09
N GLU A 258 22.11 -0.34 6.93
CA GLU A 258 21.71 0.75 7.85
C GLU A 258 20.21 0.72 8.17
N HIS A 259 19.38 0.50 7.15
CA HIS A 259 17.92 0.44 7.29
C HIS A 259 17.34 -0.96 7.10
N LEU A 260 18.15 -1.93 6.68
CA LEU A 260 17.64 -3.24 6.23
C LEU A 260 17.84 -4.29 7.31
N HIS A 261 16.75 -4.84 7.82
CA HIS A 261 16.74 -5.76 8.95
C HIS A 261 16.05 -7.07 8.59
N ALA A 262 16.63 -8.20 9.01
CA ALA A 262 16.00 -9.50 8.90
C ALA A 262 15.66 -10.02 10.29
N VAL A 263 14.39 -10.36 10.51
CA VAL A 263 13.90 -10.95 11.75
C VAL A 263 13.73 -12.45 11.53
N THR A 264 14.38 -13.25 12.35
CA THR A 264 14.24 -14.70 12.34
C THR A 264 13.52 -15.13 13.61
N ALA A 265 12.49 -15.95 13.44
CA ALA A 265 11.73 -16.54 14.52
C ALA A 265 11.79 -18.06 14.41
N THR A 266 12.33 -18.71 15.43
CA THR A 266 12.41 -20.16 15.53
C THR A 266 11.57 -20.61 16.69
N GLN A 267 10.65 -21.54 16.46
CA GLN A 267 9.82 -22.15 17.49
C GLN A 267 10.10 -23.65 17.54
N ARG A 268 10.43 -24.14 18.74
CA ARG A 268 10.65 -25.54 19.03
C ARG A 268 9.55 -26.04 19.94
N THR A 269 8.79 -27.02 19.48
CA THR A 269 7.74 -27.72 20.24
C THR A 269 7.98 -29.24 20.18
N SER A 270 7.10 -30.03 20.79
CA SER A 270 7.06 -31.50 20.63
C SER A 270 6.98 -31.93 19.16
N ASP A 271 6.39 -31.09 18.31
CA ASP A 271 6.02 -31.41 16.93
C ASP A 271 7.16 -31.10 15.93
N GLY A 272 8.26 -30.50 16.40
CA GLY A 272 9.46 -30.22 15.61
C GLY A 272 9.98 -28.79 15.75
N LEU A 273 10.81 -28.39 14.79
CA LEU A 273 11.42 -27.06 14.72
C LEU A 273 10.85 -26.28 13.53
N ALA A 274 10.07 -25.23 13.79
CA ALA A 274 9.59 -24.31 12.77
C ALA A 274 10.49 -23.06 12.75
N THR A 275 10.90 -22.62 11.56
CA THR A 275 11.67 -21.38 11.39
C THR A 275 11.01 -20.49 10.35
N HIS A 276 10.74 -19.24 10.72
CA HIS A 276 10.19 -18.21 9.86
C HIS A 276 11.16 -17.03 9.77
N LYS A 277 11.37 -16.48 8.57
CA LYS A 277 12.25 -15.33 8.35
C LYS A 277 11.50 -14.22 7.62
N SER A 278 11.45 -13.05 8.24
CA SER A 278 10.85 -11.83 7.69
C SER A 278 11.93 -10.80 7.43
N ARG A 279 11.73 -9.92 6.44
CA ARG A 279 12.64 -8.81 6.13
C ARG A 279 11.89 -7.49 6.21
N TYR A 280 12.54 -6.46 6.72
CA TYR A 280 11.97 -5.14 6.86
C TYR A 280 12.97 -4.05 6.51
N PHE A 281 12.50 -2.99 5.87
CA PHE A 281 13.19 -1.70 5.84
C PHE A 281 12.69 -0.90 7.05
N VAL A 282 13.57 -0.51 7.96
CA VAL A 282 13.21 0.12 9.25
C VAL A 282 13.75 1.54 9.29
N VAL A 283 12.87 2.49 9.57
CA VAL A 283 13.22 3.90 9.70
C VAL A 283 12.82 4.39 11.09
N ARG A 284 13.78 5.01 11.76
CA ARG A 284 13.67 5.57 13.10
C ARG A 284 13.69 7.08 13.01
N THR A 285 12.58 7.74 13.33
CA THR A 285 12.47 9.21 13.27
C THR A 285 12.52 9.77 14.69
N PRO A 286 13.62 10.44 15.10
CA PRO A 286 13.72 11.06 16.41
C PRO A 286 12.82 12.30 16.50
N LEU A 287 12.64 12.80 17.72
CA LEU A 287 11.93 14.05 17.98
C LEU A 287 12.75 15.22 17.40
N GLN A 288 12.39 15.74 16.23
CA GLN A 288 12.98 17.00 15.75
C GLN A 288 12.50 18.14 16.65
N GLY A 289 13.45 18.72 17.40
CA GLY A 289 13.30 20.08 17.91
C GLY A 289 13.01 21.02 16.75
N THR A 290 12.01 21.87 16.92
CA THR A 290 11.72 23.00 16.05
C THR A 290 13.01 23.66 15.56
N THR A 291 13.14 23.72 14.24
CA THR A 291 14.17 24.47 13.51
C THR A 291 14.51 25.79 14.20
N ALA A 292 15.79 25.99 14.46
CA ALA A 292 16.37 27.21 14.99
C ALA A 292 16.15 28.39 14.02
N THR A 293 15.07 29.14 14.22
CA THR A 293 14.95 30.59 13.93
C THR A 293 13.65 31.11 14.53
N ALA A 294 13.66 31.38 15.83
CA ALA A 294 12.73 32.33 16.45
C ALA A 294 13.36 32.86 17.75
N VAL A 295 13.93 34.05 17.60
CA VAL A 295 14.29 35.08 18.57
C VAL A 295 13.71 34.88 19.98
N THR A 296 14.64 34.79 20.93
CA THR A 296 14.64 35.46 22.25
C THR A 296 13.33 36.13 22.68
N THR A 297 12.63 35.50 23.62
CA THR A 297 12.16 36.15 24.86
C THR A 297 11.85 35.07 25.89
N ALA A 298 12.81 34.85 26.79
CA ALA A 298 12.55 34.18 28.05
C ALA A 298 11.60 35.05 28.88
N THR A 299 10.41 34.53 29.19
CA THR A 299 9.72 34.91 30.43
C THR A 299 9.13 33.66 31.05
N SER A 300 9.51 33.46 32.30
CA SER A 300 9.15 32.40 33.24
C SER A 300 7.72 31.84 33.13
N CYS A 301 7.62 30.53 32.89
CA CYS A 301 6.64 29.66 33.54
C CYS A 301 7.34 28.34 33.89
N ARG A 302 7.76 28.21 35.16
CA ARG A 302 8.07 26.92 35.77
C ARG A 302 6.74 26.23 36.03
N ASP A 303 6.21 25.54 35.03
CA ASP A 303 5.11 24.61 35.20
C ASP A 303 5.64 23.18 35.04
N SER A 304 5.47 22.43 36.12
CA SER A 304 5.62 20.99 36.24
C SER A 304 4.57 20.27 35.37
N SER A 305 4.74 20.31 34.05
CA SER A 305 3.87 19.62 33.08
C SER A 305 4.55 19.38 31.72
N ARG A 306 5.88 19.27 31.66
CA ARG A 306 6.54 18.72 30.47
C ARG A 306 6.36 17.20 30.47
N PRO A 307 5.70 16.58 29.46
CA PRO A 307 5.87 15.16 29.22
C PRO A 307 7.34 14.97 28.86
N ALA A 308 8.11 14.42 29.79
CA ALA A 308 9.53 14.18 29.61
C ALA A 308 9.75 13.21 28.44
N ASP A 309 10.56 13.66 27.48
CA ASP A 309 11.52 12.93 26.66
C ASP A 309 11.07 11.77 25.75
N CYS A 310 11.15 12.07 24.44
CA CYS A 310 11.49 11.18 23.33
C CYS A 310 10.51 10.07 22.92
N SER A 311 9.39 10.41 22.28
CA SER A 311 8.66 9.44 21.46
C SER A 311 9.23 9.39 20.03
N GLU A 312 10.24 8.55 19.85
CA GLU A 312 10.70 8.10 18.53
C GLU A 312 9.53 7.43 17.79
N VAL A 313 9.37 7.72 16.50
CA VAL A 313 8.43 6.99 15.63
C VAL A 313 9.25 6.01 14.80
N VAL A 314 8.94 4.72 14.92
CA VAL A 314 9.60 3.67 14.15
C VAL A 314 8.63 3.08 13.14
N LEU A 315 9.04 3.07 11.88
CA LEU A 315 8.28 2.51 10.77
C LEU A 315 9.02 1.30 10.19
N GLY A 316 8.33 0.17 10.04
CA GLY A 316 8.87 -1.05 9.45
C GLY A 316 8.13 -1.44 8.18
N PHE A 317 8.82 -1.44 7.04
CA PHE A 317 8.25 -1.76 5.73
C PHE A 317 8.58 -3.20 5.33
N PRO A 318 7.61 -4.12 5.27
CA PRO A 318 7.86 -5.53 5.00
C PRO A 318 8.35 -5.79 3.57
N LEU A 319 9.36 -6.65 3.43
CA LEU A 319 10.01 -7.00 2.17
C LEU A 319 9.97 -8.51 1.92
N ASP A 320 9.88 -8.89 0.65
CA ASP A 320 9.89 -10.28 0.21
C ASP A 320 11.33 -10.82 0.04
N ALA A 321 11.47 -12.01 -0.55
CA ALA A 321 12.77 -12.60 -0.85
C ALA A 321 13.56 -11.86 -1.95
N GLY A 322 12.87 -11.11 -2.81
CA GLY A 322 13.45 -10.31 -3.89
C GLY A 322 13.81 -8.88 -3.49
N TRP A 323 13.68 -8.51 -2.21
CA TRP A 323 13.88 -7.14 -1.72
C TRP A 323 12.90 -6.12 -2.32
N VAL A 324 11.68 -6.59 -2.58
CA VAL A 324 10.56 -5.81 -3.11
C VAL A 324 9.47 -5.76 -2.03
N PRO A 325 8.57 -4.75 -2.03
CA PRO A 325 7.52 -4.68 -1.04
C PRO A 325 6.64 -5.94 -0.97
N ALA A 326 6.65 -6.62 0.18
CA ALA A 326 5.79 -7.76 0.50
C ALA A 326 4.43 -7.25 0.98
N VAL A 327 3.70 -6.60 0.07
CA VAL A 327 2.40 -6.00 0.35
C VAL A 327 1.36 -6.74 -0.48
N GLU A 328 0.59 -7.61 0.16
CA GLU A 328 -0.65 -8.15 -0.40
C GLU A 328 -1.80 -7.20 -0.07
N SER A 329 -2.78 -7.08 -0.97
CA SER A 329 -3.91 -6.14 -0.83
C SER A 329 -4.78 -6.32 0.43
N GLN A 330 -4.60 -7.43 1.16
CA GLN A 330 -5.28 -7.71 2.43
C GLN A 330 -4.32 -7.84 3.64
N SER A 331 -3.00 -7.71 3.41
CA SER A 331 -1.99 -7.83 4.48
C SER A 331 -1.92 -6.55 5.31
N GLN A 332 -2.69 -6.51 6.39
CA GLN A 332 -2.65 -5.44 7.36
C GLN A 332 -1.53 -5.69 8.38
N GLN A 333 -0.74 -4.66 8.64
CA GLN A 333 0.36 -4.68 9.59
C GLN A 333 -0.09 -4.15 10.95
N GLN A 334 0.56 -4.67 11.98
CA GLN A 334 0.27 -4.33 13.38
C GLN A 334 0.79 -2.93 13.73
N VAL A 335 0.04 -2.26 14.60
CA VAL A 335 0.47 -1.03 15.27
C VAL A 335 0.90 -1.39 16.69
N TYR A 336 2.04 -0.84 17.15
CA TYR A 336 2.66 -1.20 18.42
C TYR A 336 2.72 -0.01 19.38
N ARG A 337 2.32 -0.27 20.62
CA ARG A 337 2.74 0.49 21.82
C ARG A 337 3.45 -0.48 22.74
N PHE A 338 4.72 -0.74 22.41
CA PHE A 338 5.45 -1.94 22.81
C PHE A 338 4.77 -3.22 22.31
N PHE A 339 3.59 -3.57 22.84
CA PHE A 339 2.75 -4.67 22.36
C PHE A 339 1.87 -4.26 21.18
N PRO A 340 1.41 -5.23 20.37
CA PRO A 340 0.42 -4.99 19.32
C PRO A 340 -0.89 -4.42 19.88
N LEU A 341 -1.32 -3.27 19.37
CA LEU A 341 -2.63 -2.68 19.60
C LEU A 341 -3.69 -3.20 18.61
N GLY A 342 -3.26 -3.89 17.55
CA GLY A 342 -4.11 -4.40 16.48
C GLY A 342 -3.74 -3.82 15.11
N ASN A 343 -4.55 -4.16 14.12
CA ASN A 343 -4.36 -3.76 12.73
C ASN A 343 -4.87 -2.33 12.53
N GLY A 344 -3.98 -1.41 12.15
CA GLY A 344 -4.36 -0.02 11.80
C GLY A 344 -4.82 0.16 10.34
N GLY A 345 -4.95 -0.94 9.58
CA GLY A 345 -5.18 -0.89 8.13
C GLY A 345 -3.94 -0.51 7.30
N PHE A 346 -2.78 -0.38 7.95
CA PHE A 346 -1.52 -0.01 7.30
C PHE A 346 -0.83 -1.20 6.64
N LYS A 347 -0.02 -0.92 5.62
CA LYS A 347 0.83 -1.88 4.92
C LYS A 347 2.27 -1.89 5.46
N PHE A 348 2.48 -1.23 6.59
CA PHE A 348 3.77 -1.08 7.28
C PHE A 348 3.54 -1.14 8.80
N LEU A 349 4.53 -1.61 9.54
CA LEU A 349 4.55 -1.61 11.01
C LEU A 349 4.74 -0.19 11.52
N LEU A 350 3.98 0.18 12.55
CA LEU A 350 4.09 1.48 13.22
C LEU A 350 4.32 1.24 14.71
N GLN A 351 5.41 1.76 15.27
CA GLN A 351 5.63 1.81 16.70
C GLN A 351 5.80 3.25 17.17
N CYS A 352 5.03 3.62 18.19
CA CYS A 352 5.13 4.91 18.86
C CYS A 352 4.58 4.82 20.29
N ASP A 353 5.37 5.28 21.26
CA ASP A 353 5.03 5.15 22.69
C ASP A 353 3.83 6.02 23.12
N LEU A 354 3.51 7.07 22.34
CA LEU A 354 2.39 7.98 22.58
C LEU A 354 1.04 7.46 22.06
N LEU A 355 0.98 6.25 21.49
CA LEU A 355 -0.26 5.68 20.96
C LEU A 355 -1.20 5.22 22.08
N THR A 356 -1.78 6.18 22.78
CA THR A 356 -2.78 5.95 23.83
C THR A 356 -4.12 6.48 23.36
N GLU A 357 -5.23 5.83 23.74
CA GLU A 357 -6.57 6.34 23.42
C GLU A 357 -6.73 7.79 23.90
N VAL A 358 -6.26 8.08 25.12
CA VAL A 358 -6.32 9.43 25.69
C VAL A 358 -5.67 10.47 24.79
N ILE A 359 -4.51 10.17 24.19
CA ILE A 359 -3.82 11.10 23.29
C ILE A 359 -4.48 11.13 21.92
N LEU A 360 -4.81 9.96 21.37
CA LEU A 360 -5.37 9.82 20.02
C LEU A 360 -6.73 10.49 19.88
N PHE A 361 -7.57 10.44 20.92
CA PHE A 361 -8.88 11.09 20.95
C PHE A 361 -8.84 12.52 21.53
N HIS A 362 -7.67 13.03 21.96
CA HIS A 362 -7.56 14.41 22.43
C HIS A 362 -7.64 15.39 21.25
N PRO A 363 -8.48 16.44 21.30
CA PRO A 363 -8.68 17.37 20.19
C PRO A 363 -7.39 18.08 19.75
N ASP A 364 -6.52 18.42 20.70
CA ASP A 364 -5.27 19.13 20.40
C ASP A 364 -4.06 18.20 20.14
N HIS A 365 -4.04 17.01 20.75
CA HIS A 365 -2.84 16.15 20.75
C HIS A 365 -2.94 15.03 19.69
N GLY A 366 -4.13 14.50 19.42
CA GLY A 366 -4.36 13.48 18.39
C GLY A 366 -3.93 13.97 17.00
N PRO A 367 -4.42 15.13 16.53
CA PRO A 367 -3.96 15.74 15.29
C PRO A 367 -2.45 15.96 15.23
N GLY A 368 -1.81 16.39 16.32
CA GLY A 368 -0.35 16.56 16.37
C GLY A 368 0.42 15.25 16.22
N LEU A 369 -0.08 14.17 16.81
CA LEU A 369 0.51 12.83 16.68
C LEU A 369 0.34 12.26 15.28
N LEU A 370 -0.84 12.40 14.66
CA LEU A 370 -1.07 11.96 13.28
C LEU A 370 -0.17 12.72 12.28
N ASP A 371 0.02 14.03 12.46
CA ASP A 371 0.95 14.81 11.64
C ASP A 371 2.39 14.31 11.79
N ARG A 372 2.81 13.98 13.01
CA ARG A 372 4.13 13.42 13.30
C ARG A 372 4.36 12.09 12.59
N ILE A 373 3.38 11.18 12.64
CA ILE A 373 3.45 9.89 11.94
C ILE A 373 3.52 10.13 10.43
N ALA A 374 2.75 11.07 9.88
CA ALA A 374 2.80 11.40 8.47
C ALA A 374 4.17 11.94 8.03
N ARG A 375 4.81 12.80 8.84
CA ARG A 375 6.17 13.29 8.58
C ARG A 375 7.23 12.18 8.68
N ALA A 376 7.10 11.27 9.64
CA ALA A 376 7.98 10.10 9.74
C ALA A 376 7.88 9.22 8.49
N PHE A 377 6.67 9.03 7.95
CA PHE A 377 6.45 8.31 6.70
C PHE A 377 7.11 9.02 5.50
N VAL A 378 7.01 10.35 5.45
CA VAL A 378 7.66 11.15 4.39
C VAL A 378 9.19 11.07 4.49
N HIS A 379 9.74 11.12 5.71
CA HIS A 379 11.17 10.89 5.91
C HIS A 379 11.56 9.48 5.42
N ALA A 380 10.80 8.45 5.78
CA ALA A 380 11.05 7.10 5.31
C ALA A 380 10.96 6.99 3.78
N SER A 381 10.02 7.67 3.13
CA SER A 381 9.90 7.65 1.66
C SER A 381 11.12 8.27 0.98
N THR A 382 11.75 9.29 1.57
CA THR A 382 13.00 9.84 1.02
C THR A 382 14.17 8.86 1.07
N LEU A 383 14.25 8.04 2.13
CA LEU A 383 15.26 6.99 2.26
C LEU A 383 14.97 5.81 1.31
N LEU A 384 13.70 5.40 1.21
CA LEU A 384 13.26 4.37 0.27
C LEU A 384 13.52 4.77 -1.20
N GLN A 385 13.41 6.06 -1.53
CA GLN A 385 13.74 6.61 -2.85
C GLN A 385 15.23 6.52 -3.21
N GLN A 386 16.12 6.49 -2.22
CA GLN A 386 17.56 6.38 -2.43
C GLN A 386 18.00 4.93 -2.66
N ASN A 387 17.17 3.96 -2.25
CA ASN A 387 17.46 2.55 -2.42
C ASN A 387 17.19 2.08 -3.87
N SER A 388 18.15 1.35 -4.45
CA SER A 388 18.11 0.94 -5.86
C SER A 388 16.95 -0.01 -6.22
N THR A 389 16.47 -0.84 -5.29
CA THR A 389 15.36 -1.77 -5.55
C THR A 389 14.01 -1.14 -5.21
N LEU A 390 13.96 -0.29 -4.18
CA LEU A 390 12.72 0.26 -3.63
C LEU A 390 12.28 1.59 -4.25
N ALA A 391 13.17 2.33 -4.92
CA ALA A 391 12.96 3.71 -5.35
C ALA A 391 11.64 3.99 -6.08
N TYR A 392 11.18 3.03 -6.89
CA TYR A 392 9.98 3.15 -7.71
C TYR A 392 8.78 2.35 -7.20
N VAL A 393 9.01 1.40 -6.28
CA VAL A 393 7.99 0.45 -5.82
C VAL A 393 7.50 0.71 -4.39
N TRP A 394 8.22 1.51 -3.61
CA TRP A 394 7.78 1.92 -2.27
C TRP A 394 6.39 2.58 -2.21
N PRO A 395 5.84 3.24 -3.26
CA PRO A 395 4.49 3.79 -3.18
C PRO A 395 3.40 2.75 -2.89
N LYS A 396 3.70 1.45 -3.04
CA LYS A 396 2.82 0.35 -2.59
C LYS A 396 2.46 0.43 -1.11
N TYR A 397 3.29 1.05 -0.27
CA TYR A 397 3.04 1.25 1.16
C TYR A 397 2.15 2.46 1.48
N ILE A 398 1.81 3.30 0.49
CA ILE A 398 0.94 4.45 0.71
C ILE A 398 -0.43 3.94 1.20
N PRO A 399 -0.90 4.39 2.37
CA PRO A 399 -2.18 3.95 2.88
C PRO A 399 -3.32 4.43 1.97
N SER A 400 -4.23 3.52 1.67
CA SER A 400 -5.47 3.83 0.96
C SER A 400 -6.51 4.37 1.94
N GLN A 401 -7.32 5.33 1.48
CA GLN A 401 -8.41 5.88 2.29
C GLN A 401 -9.43 4.81 2.65
N ASP A 402 -9.76 3.90 1.74
CA ASP A 402 -10.78 2.86 1.95
C ASP A 402 -10.46 1.95 3.15
N TYR A 403 -9.18 1.69 3.42
CA TYR A 403 -8.73 0.79 4.49
C TYR A 403 -8.35 1.50 5.80
N VAL A 404 -8.05 2.81 5.75
CA VAL A 404 -7.64 3.62 6.91
C VAL A 404 -8.72 4.68 7.20
N THR A 405 -9.95 4.22 7.41
CA THR A 405 -11.12 5.07 7.74
C THR A 405 -11.60 4.93 9.17
N GLY A 406 -11.11 3.95 9.94
CA GLY A 406 -11.48 3.78 11.34
C GLY A 406 -10.85 4.83 12.24
N GLU A 407 -11.61 5.36 13.20
CA GLU A 407 -11.01 6.05 14.35
C GLU A 407 -10.01 5.10 15.04
N PRO A 408 -8.84 5.59 15.49
CA PRO A 408 -8.38 6.98 15.55
C PRO A 408 -7.56 7.44 14.33
N TRP A 409 -7.50 6.65 13.25
CA TRP A 409 -6.59 6.89 12.11
C TRP A 409 -7.18 7.79 11.01
N VAL A 410 -8.42 8.26 11.22
CA VAL A 410 -9.13 9.16 10.30
C VAL A 410 -8.25 10.36 9.95
N GLY A 411 -8.07 10.60 8.65
CA GLY A 411 -7.29 11.73 8.14
C GLY A 411 -5.77 11.51 8.08
N LEU A 412 -5.22 10.44 8.65
CA LEU A 412 -3.78 10.14 8.53
C LEU A 412 -3.37 9.90 7.07
N ALA A 413 -4.15 9.13 6.31
CA ALA A 413 -3.89 8.90 4.89
C ALA A 413 -3.92 10.22 4.09
N GLY A 414 -4.85 11.14 4.41
CA GLY A 414 -4.89 12.48 3.82
C GLY A 414 -3.59 13.26 4.06
N ARG A 415 -3.16 13.34 5.32
CA ARG A 415 -1.92 14.03 5.72
C ARG A 415 -0.67 13.44 5.08
N ILE A 416 -0.59 12.10 4.98
CA ILE A 416 0.51 11.43 4.28
C ILE A 416 0.51 11.86 2.81
N ASN A 417 -0.64 11.82 2.13
CA ASN A 417 -0.74 12.20 0.73
C ASN A 417 -0.36 13.68 0.49
N GLU A 418 -0.80 14.58 1.37
CA GLU A 418 -0.44 16.02 1.34
C GLU A 418 1.07 16.24 1.47
N HIS A 419 1.70 15.65 2.50
CA HIS A 419 3.14 15.81 2.73
C HIS A 419 3.99 15.11 1.66
N LEU A 420 3.47 14.07 1.01
CA LEU A 420 4.16 13.38 -0.08
C LEU A 420 4.17 14.17 -1.39
N ALA A 421 3.28 15.14 -1.59
CA ALA A 421 3.13 15.85 -2.87
C ALA A 421 4.45 16.45 -3.38
N ASN A 422 5.27 17.05 -2.49
CA ASN A 422 6.55 17.64 -2.86
C ASN A 422 7.64 16.60 -3.18
N PRO A 423 8.02 15.65 -2.28
CA PRO A 423 9.05 14.67 -2.58
C PRO A 423 8.68 13.77 -3.76
N VAL A 424 7.41 13.36 -3.88
CA VAL A 424 6.92 12.58 -5.02
C VAL A 424 6.97 13.41 -6.30
N GLY A 425 6.51 14.67 -6.28
CA GLY A 425 6.55 15.56 -7.45
C GLY A 425 7.96 15.72 -8.02
N ARG A 426 9.00 15.82 -7.18
CA ARG A 426 10.40 15.86 -7.63
C ARG A 426 10.83 14.58 -8.35
N MET A 427 10.47 13.42 -7.80
CA MET A 427 10.78 12.13 -8.43
C MET A 427 10.00 11.95 -9.74
N ARG A 428 8.72 12.32 -9.78
CA ARG A 428 7.90 12.30 -11.01
C ARG A 428 8.53 13.17 -12.10
N ALA A 429 8.96 14.39 -11.77
CA ALA A 429 9.67 15.26 -12.70
C ALA A 429 10.99 14.63 -13.21
N LYS A 430 11.72 13.92 -12.34
CA LYS A 430 12.93 13.18 -12.74
C LYS A 430 12.61 12.03 -13.71
N VAL A 431 11.56 11.26 -13.47
CA VAL A 431 11.11 10.19 -14.38
C VAL A 431 10.70 10.77 -15.73
N LEU A 432 9.95 11.88 -15.73
CA LEU A 432 9.48 12.54 -16.96
C LEU A 432 10.60 13.25 -17.75
N SER A 433 11.69 13.65 -17.10
CA SER A 433 12.85 14.30 -17.76
C SER A 433 13.99 13.33 -18.11
N GLY A 434 14.03 12.16 -17.49
CA GLY A 434 15.15 11.22 -17.53
C GLY A 434 15.11 10.15 -18.65
N GLY A 435 14.27 10.30 -19.66
CA GLY A 435 14.16 9.35 -20.78
C GLY A 435 15.33 9.48 -21.75
N GLY A 436 16.49 8.87 -21.44
CA GLY A 436 17.64 8.94 -22.35
C GLY A 436 18.95 8.24 -21.95
N GLU A 437 18.94 7.15 -21.18
CA GLU A 437 20.17 6.35 -20.99
C GLU A 437 19.95 4.89 -21.43
N SER A 438 20.60 4.57 -22.55
CA SER A 438 20.58 3.30 -23.27
C SER A 438 21.33 2.20 -22.51
N MET A 439 20.59 1.23 -21.95
CA MET A 439 21.07 -0.12 -21.62
C MET A 439 19.92 -1.10 -21.88
N ALA A 440 19.91 -1.73 -23.07
CA ALA A 440 18.78 -2.47 -23.63
C ALA A 440 18.24 -3.62 -22.77
N SER A 441 19.08 -4.31 -21.99
CA SER A 441 18.67 -5.47 -21.17
C SER A 441 17.88 -5.10 -19.91
N THR A 442 18.05 -3.90 -19.36
CA THR A 442 17.36 -3.44 -18.15
C THR A 442 16.27 -2.40 -18.42
N ALA A 443 16.10 -2.03 -19.69
CA ALA A 443 15.16 -0.98 -20.11
C ALA A 443 13.70 -1.34 -19.78
N LEU A 444 13.30 -2.60 -20.01
CA LEU A 444 11.94 -3.06 -19.75
C LEU A 444 11.55 -2.99 -18.27
N GLU A 445 12.38 -3.59 -17.41
CA GLU A 445 12.17 -3.57 -15.96
C GLU A 445 12.20 -2.15 -15.39
N ARG A 446 13.08 -1.29 -15.91
CA ARG A 446 13.13 0.12 -15.53
C ARG A 446 11.85 0.86 -15.94
N CYS A 447 11.44 0.75 -17.19
CA CYS A 447 10.23 1.38 -17.72
C CYS A 447 8.98 0.93 -16.93
N LYS A 448 8.87 -0.38 -16.65
CA LYS A 448 7.80 -0.93 -15.83
C LYS A 448 7.76 -0.30 -14.44
N ARG A 449 8.90 -0.22 -13.75
CA ARG A 449 9.02 0.40 -12.42
C ARG A 449 8.67 1.89 -12.45
N GLU A 450 9.15 2.62 -13.45
CA GLU A 450 8.85 4.06 -13.64
C GLU A 450 7.35 4.29 -13.90
N LEU A 451 6.71 3.50 -14.76
CA LEU A 451 5.27 3.59 -15.00
C LEU A 451 4.44 3.18 -13.77
N MET A 452 4.85 2.12 -13.06
CA MET A 452 4.23 1.74 -11.79
C MET A 452 4.32 2.86 -10.76
N PHE A 453 5.48 3.52 -10.65
CA PHE A 453 5.65 4.68 -9.78
C PHE A 453 4.70 5.80 -10.17
N LEU A 454 4.64 6.16 -11.47
CA LEU A 454 3.75 7.20 -11.97
C LEU A 454 2.26 6.89 -11.73
N TYR A 455 1.87 5.63 -11.83
CA TYR A 455 0.51 5.19 -11.55
C TYR A 455 0.19 5.22 -10.06
N LEU A 456 1.00 4.60 -9.20
CA LEU A 456 0.74 4.55 -7.76
C LEU A 456 0.76 5.94 -7.10
N THR A 457 1.42 6.91 -7.74
CA THR A 457 1.48 8.30 -7.29
C THR A 457 0.60 9.25 -8.09
N ASN A 458 -0.40 8.73 -8.81
CA ASN A 458 -1.28 9.53 -9.67
C ASN A 458 -2.06 10.61 -8.89
N ARG A 459 -2.32 10.39 -7.59
CA ARG A 459 -2.98 11.38 -6.72
C ARG A 459 -2.12 12.59 -6.39
N GLN A 460 -0.79 12.42 -6.37
CA GLN A 460 0.18 13.47 -6.08
C GLN A 460 0.61 14.22 -7.36
N ARG A 461 -0.05 13.93 -8.49
CA ARG A 461 0.22 14.60 -9.76
C ARG A 461 0.00 16.11 -9.62
N SER A 462 1.01 16.89 -10.00
CA SER A 462 0.84 18.34 -10.14
C SER A 462 0.03 18.68 -11.39
N VAL A 463 -0.75 19.75 -11.33
CA VAL A 463 -1.45 20.33 -12.50
C VAL A 463 -0.46 20.73 -13.61
N ARG A 464 0.80 21.01 -13.25
CA ARG A 464 1.87 21.36 -14.19
C ARG A 464 2.60 20.15 -14.79
N GLU A 465 2.21 18.92 -14.45
CA GLU A 465 2.84 17.73 -15.03
C GLU A 465 2.34 17.46 -16.45
N ASP A 466 3.27 17.59 -17.40
CA ASP A 466 3.09 17.18 -18.78
C ASP A 466 3.13 15.66 -18.90
N SER A 467 1.97 15.02 -18.81
CA SER A 467 1.78 13.61 -19.19
C SER A 467 2.25 13.30 -20.61
N GLN A 468 2.46 14.33 -21.44
CA GLN A 468 3.02 14.23 -22.78
C GLN A 468 4.50 13.81 -22.80
N ASN A 469 5.20 13.85 -21.65
CA ASN A 469 6.59 13.41 -21.51
C ASN A 469 6.73 11.93 -21.11
N ILE A 470 5.63 11.20 -20.93
CA ILE A 470 5.70 9.78 -20.59
C ILE A 470 6.19 9.00 -21.81
N THR A 471 7.29 8.26 -21.61
CA THR A 471 7.85 7.33 -22.59
C THR A 471 7.47 5.91 -22.19
N VAL A 472 7.03 5.11 -23.15
CA VAL A 472 6.72 3.68 -22.98
C VAL A 472 7.57 2.86 -23.94
N LEU A 473 7.67 1.56 -23.70
CA LEU A 473 8.33 0.65 -24.63
C LEU A 473 7.29 -0.05 -25.49
N ASP A 474 7.53 -0.10 -26.79
CA ASP A 474 6.69 -0.85 -27.70
C ASP A 474 7.07 -2.35 -27.73
N GLN A 475 6.41 -3.13 -28.58
CA GLN A 475 6.62 -4.57 -28.72
C GLN A 475 8.04 -4.96 -29.13
N ASN A 476 8.80 -4.04 -29.73
CA ASN A 476 10.18 -4.24 -30.16
C ASN A 476 11.20 -3.72 -29.12
N LEU A 477 10.73 -3.28 -27.94
CA LEU A 477 11.52 -2.61 -26.91
C LEU A 477 12.05 -1.23 -27.32
N ASP A 478 11.41 -0.60 -28.31
CA ASP A 478 11.77 0.75 -28.72
C ASP A 478 11.08 1.78 -27.81
N PRO A 479 11.79 2.81 -27.33
CA PRO A 479 11.21 3.88 -26.52
C PRO A 479 10.37 4.79 -27.40
N VAL A 480 9.07 4.83 -27.11
CA VAL A 480 8.07 5.58 -27.86
C VAL A 480 7.28 6.50 -26.95
N ARG A 481 6.91 7.67 -27.46
CA ARG A 481 6.10 8.65 -26.72
C ARG A 481 4.68 8.65 -27.29
N PRO A 482 3.66 8.20 -26.52
CA PRO A 482 2.27 8.19 -27.00
C PRO A 482 1.72 9.58 -27.36
N ALA A 483 2.34 10.63 -26.82
CA ALA A 483 2.06 12.02 -27.18
C ALA A 483 2.45 12.34 -28.62
N ASP A 484 3.55 11.75 -29.14
CA ASP A 484 4.10 12.06 -30.45
C ASP A 484 3.59 11.09 -31.53
N GLN A 485 3.35 9.82 -31.16
CA GLN A 485 2.88 8.77 -32.08
C GLN A 485 1.81 7.87 -31.48
N ASP A 486 1.02 7.19 -32.33
CA ASP A 486 0.01 6.25 -31.87
C ASP A 486 0.64 4.95 -31.36
N VAL A 487 0.34 4.63 -30.10
CA VAL A 487 0.70 3.36 -29.46
C VAL A 487 -0.59 2.69 -29.04
N TYR A 488 -0.78 1.43 -29.40
CA TYR A 488 -2.00 0.68 -29.13
C TYR A 488 -1.84 -0.31 -27.99
N LEU A 489 -2.93 -0.64 -27.30
CA LEU A 489 -2.93 -1.76 -26.36
C LEU A 489 -2.79 -3.10 -27.12
N PRO A 490 -2.00 -4.06 -26.62
CA PRO A 490 -1.95 -5.40 -27.17
C PRO A 490 -3.27 -6.14 -26.88
N GLY A 491 -3.65 -7.07 -27.76
CA GLY A 491 -4.87 -7.85 -27.57
C GLY A 491 -5.44 -8.33 -28.90
N ARG A 492 -6.04 -9.53 -28.90
CA ARG A 492 -6.61 -10.19 -30.08
C ARG A 492 -8.12 -10.38 -30.01
N SER A 493 -8.81 -9.52 -29.25
CA SER A 493 -10.27 -9.50 -29.27
C SER A 493 -10.78 -9.03 -30.63
N ARG A 494 -12.01 -9.39 -30.99
CA ARG A 494 -12.62 -8.95 -32.26
C ARG A 494 -12.56 -7.42 -32.35
N TYR A 495 -12.03 -6.90 -33.45
CA TYR A 495 -11.84 -5.46 -33.70
C TYR A 495 -10.81 -4.74 -32.83
N SER A 496 -9.99 -5.47 -32.07
CA SER A 496 -8.79 -4.90 -31.45
C SER A 496 -7.81 -4.41 -32.53
N PRO A 497 -6.98 -3.38 -32.25
CA PRO A 497 -5.98 -2.92 -33.21
C PRO A 497 -5.03 -4.03 -33.69
N GLU A 498 -4.61 -4.97 -32.82
CA GLU A 498 -3.73 -6.09 -33.21
C GLU A 498 -4.44 -7.07 -34.16
N ASP A 499 -5.72 -7.37 -33.92
CA ASP A 499 -6.53 -8.23 -34.81
C ASP A 499 -6.79 -7.56 -36.17
N LEU A 500 -6.99 -6.24 -36.19
CA LEU A 500 -7.23 -5.49 -37.43
C LEU A 500 -5.96 -5.37 -38.29
N PHE A 501 -4.81 -5.11 -37.66
CA PHE A 501 -3.54 -4.85 -38.34
C PHE A 501 -2.75 -6.10 -38.72
N ARG A 502 -3.11 -7.29 -38.22
CA ARG A 502 -2.41 -8.53 -38.60
C ARG A 502 -2.53 -8.83 -40.10
N PRO A 503 -1.51 -9.46 -40.70
CA PRO A 503 -1.60 -9.93 -42.08
C PRO A 503 -2.56 -11.13 -42.20
N VAL A 504 -3.23 -11.24 -43.35
CA VAL A 504 -4.12 -12.38 -43.69
C VAL A 504 -3.82 -12.81 -45.11
N THR A 505 -3.44 -14.07 -45.28
CA THR A 505 -3.20 -14.66 -46.61
C THR A 505 -4.51 -14.84 -47.37
N ALA A 506 -4.51 -14.51 -48.66
CA ALA A 506 -5.65 -14.78 -49.54
C ALA A 506 -5.91 -16.29 -49.58
N GLY A 507 -7.03 -16.74 -49.01
CA GLY A 507 -7.36 -18.16 -48.86
C GLY A 507 -8.57 -18.44 -47.97
N ASP A 508 -8.92 -17.51 -47.08
CA ASP A 508 -10.02 -17.67 -46.10
C ASP A 508 -11.25 -16.79 -46.43
N GLY A 509 -11.62 -16.72 -47.71
CA GLY A 509 -12.87 -16.09 -48.16
C GLY A 509 -12.83 -14.60 -48.51
N SER A 510 -11.68 -13.93 -48.47
CA SER A 510 -11.50 -12.55 -48.95
C SER A 510 -10.69 -12.49 -50.26
N ARG A 511 -11.12 -11.69 -51.23
CA ARG A 511 -10.54 -11.60 -52.59
C ARG A 511 -9.12 -10.99 -52.64
N GLU A 512 -8.73 -10.23 -51.63
CA GLU A 512 -7.40 -9.64 -51.49
C GLU A 512 -6.90 -9.93 -50.07
N GLY A 513 -5.70 -10.53 -49.93
CA GLY A 513 -5.08 -10.72 -48.63
C GLY A 513 -4.72 -9.37 -48.00
N ALA A 514 -4.74 -9.30 -46.66
CA ALA A 514 -4.32 -8.11 -45.93
C ALA A 514 -2.79 -8.15 -45.73
N PRO A 515 -2.02 -7.14 -46.17
CA PRO A 515 -0.55 -7.17 -46.13
C PRO A 515 0.04 -6.97 -44.73
N GLY A 516 -0.78 -6.55 -43.76
CA GLY A 516 -0.33 -6.10 -42.44
C GLY A 516 -0.19 -4.57 -42.38
N PHE A 517 -0.38 -3.99 -41.20
CA PHE A 517 -0.17 -2.56 -40.94
C PHE A 517 0.86 -2.39 -39.83
N GLU A 518 1.91 -1.61 -40.09
CA GLU A 518 2.96 -1.33 -39.10
C GLU A 518 2.43 -0.34 -38.06
N ALA A 519 2.30 -0.81 -36.82
CA ALA A 519 1.88 0.00 -35.67
C ALA A 519 2.69 -0.37 -34.43
N SER A 520 2.91 0.59 -33.54
CA SER A 520 3.49 0.34 -32.22
C SER A 520 2.40 -0.13 -31.26
N PHE A 521 2.67 -1.22 -30.55
CA PHE A 521 1.86 -1.78 -29.50
C PHE A 521 2.63 -1.70 -28.19
N LEU A 522 1.95 -1.36 -27.09
CA LEU A 522 2.58 -1.39 -25.77
C LEU A 522 3.13 -2.79 -25.48
N HIS A 523 4.36 -2.87 -24.96
CA HIS A 523 4.98 -4.15 -24.64
C HIS A 523 4.06 -5.01 -23.74
N PRO A 524 3.76 -6.28 -24.09
CA PRO A 524 2.77 -7.10 -23.38
C PRO A 524 3.05 -7.28 -21.89
N GLU A 525 4.32 -7.34 -21.48
CA GLU A 525 4.67 -7.48 -20.06
C GLU A 525 4.35 -6.23 -19.22
N ILE A 526 4.28 -5.04 -19.83
CA ILE A 526 3.87 -3.82 -19.14
C ILE A 526 2.35 -3.82 -18.94
N PHE A 527 1.60 -4.32 -19.93
CA PHE A 527 0.14 -4.40 -19.86
C PHE A 527 -0.33 -5.50 -18.90
N ASN A 528 0.15 -6.73 -19.07
CA ASN A 528 -0.34 -7.91 -18.35
C ASN A 528 0.07 -7.92 -16.87
N ASN A 529 1.24 -7.36 -16.53
CA ASN A 529 1.76 -7.34 -15.16
C ASN A 529 1.60 -5.95 -14.52
N GLY A 530 0.44 -5.33 -14.73
CA GLY A 530 0.09 -4.05 -14.14
C GLY A 530 0.00 -4.11 -12.61
N PRO A 531 0.25 -2.99 -11.90
CA PRO A 531 0.06 -2.89 -10.46
C PRO A 531 -1.41 -3.09 -10.07
N GLU A 532 -1.65 -3.73 -8.92
CA GLU A 532 -2.97 -3.80 -8.31
C GLU A 532 -3.54 -2.41 -8.04
N ARG A 533 -4.86 -2.27 -8.20
CA ARG A 533 -5.58 -1.01 -7.98
C ARG A 533 -5.53 -0.65 -6.48
N PRO A 534 -5.00 0.53 -6.10
CA PRO A 534 -4.89 0.91 -4.69
C PRO A 534 -6.23 1.02 -3.95
N ASP A 535 -7.26 1.56 -4.62
CA ASP A 535 -8.62 1.75 -4.08
C ASP A 535 -9.64 2.08 -5.17
N ALA A 536 -10.92 2.15 -4.78
CA ALA A 536 -12.04 2.37 -5.68
C ALA A 536 -12.07 3.76 -6.33
N SER A 537 -11.33 4.74 -5.82
CA SER A 537 -11.22 6.08 -6.44
C SER A 537 -10.05 6.19 -7.43
N HIS A 538 -9.06 5.29 -7.32
CA HIS A 538 -7.93 5.23 -8.24
C HIS A 538 -8.36 4.65 -9.60
N PRO A 539 -7.92 5.17 -10.77
CA PRO A 539 -8.22 4.53 -12.05
C PRO A 539 -7.64 3.12 -12.11
N ALA A 540 -8.29 2.21 -12.83
CA ALA A 540 -7.71 0.90 -13.16
C ALA A 540 -6.47 1.08 -14.05
N TRP A 541 -5.55 0.11 -14.04
CA TRP A 541 -4.30 0.19 -14.81
C TRP A 541 -4.53 0.49 -16.29
N GLU A 542 -5.41 -0.25 -16.95
CA GLU A 542 -5.79 -0.02 -18.35
C GLU A 542 -6.37 1.38 -18.58
N GLN A 543 -7.30 1.82 -17.73
CA GLN A 543 -7.91 3.15 -17.83
C GLN A 543 -6.89 4.27 -17.63
N TRP A 544 -5.89 4.06 -16.77
CA TRP A 544 -4.82 5.02 -16.56
C TRP A 544 -3.90 5.10 -17.79
N LEU A 545 -3.55 3.95 -18.38
CA LEU A 545 -2.78 3.90 -19.63
C LEU A 545 -3.52 4.60 -20.77
N THR A 546 -4.84 4.45 -20.87
CA THR A 546 -5.61 5.11 -21.94
C THR A 546 -5.82 6.60 -21.68
N ASN A 547 -6.27 6.96 -20.48
CA ASN A 547 -6.75 8.33 -20.21
C ASN A 547 -5.63 9.28 -19.79
N THR A 548 -4.57 8.76 -19.15
CA THR A 548 -3.46 9.58 -18.64
C THR A 548 -2.22 9.49 -19.52
N VAL A 549 -1.84 8.27 -19.94
CA VAL A 549 -0.64 8.08 -20.77
C VAL A 549 -0.95 8.34 -22.25
N GLY A 550 -2.19 8.13 -22.70
CA GLY A 550 -2.61 8.35 -24.09
C GLY A 550 -2.44 7.14 -25.00
N ILE A 551 -2.33 5.94 -24.43
CA ILE A 551 -2.30 4.68 -25.18
C ILE A 551 -3.69 4.37 -25.72
N ARG A 552 -3.79 3.91 -26.96
CA ARG A 552 -5.07 3.72 -27.62
C ARG A 552 -5.59 2.29 -27.49
N ALA A 553 -6.77 2.13 -26.91
CA ALA A 553 -7.50 0.86 -26.93
C ALA A 553 -8.16 0.57 -28.30
N ARG A 554 -8.33 1.60 -29.14
CA ARG A 554 -9.05 1.56 -30.42
C ARG A 554 -8.26 2.28 -31.50
N ILE A 555 -8.50 1.94 -32.77
CA ILE A 555 -7.89 2.67 -33.88
C ILE A 555 -8.33 4.14 -33.87
N ARG A 556 -7.48 5.02 -34.37
CA ARG A 556 -7.80 6.44 -34.50
C ARG A 556 -8.58 6.65 -35.80
N LEU A 557 -9.62 7.48 -35.82
CA LEU A 557 -10.40 7.74 -37.04
C LEU A 557 -9.79 8.89 -37.85
N ILE A 558 -9.37 9.96 -37.18
CA ILE A 558 -8.80 11.18 -37.78
C ILE A 558 -7.27 11.17 -37.67
N SER A 559 -6.54 11.77 -38.62
CA SER A 559 -5.09 11.98 -38.49
C SER A 559 -4.74 12.82 -37.25
N ARG A 560 -3.51 12.73 -36.76
CA ARG A 560 -3.03 13.62 -35.68
C ARG A 560 -3.06 15.10 -36.06
N ALA A 561 -2.92 15.40 -37.35
CA ALA A 561 -3.02 16.75 -37.89
C ALA A 561 -4.47 17.26 -37.99
N GLY A 562 -5.46 16.38 -37.88
CA GLY A 562 -6.88 16.77 -37.90
C GLY A 562 -7.42 17.09 -39.30
N ASP A 563 -6.69 16.74 -40.36
CA ASP A 563 -6.94 17.16 -41.74
C ASP A 563 -7.44 16.03 -42.65
N SER A 564 -7.18 14.76 -42.31
CA SER A 564 -7.59 13.59 -43.08
C SER A 564 -8.06 12.45 -42.18
N PRO A 565 -8.71 11.40 -42.71
CA PRO A 565 -8.79 10.11 -42.02
C PRO A 565 -7.39 9.57 -41.70
N SER A 566 -7.27 8.82 -40.61
CA SER A 566 -5.99 8.25 -40.19
C SER A 566 -5.53 7.14 -41.16
N ALA A 567 -4.21 6.93 -41.25
CA ALA A 567 -3.65 5.82 -42.04
C ALA A 567 -4.15 4.45 -41.54
N ALA A 568 -4.32 4.30 -40.22
CA ALA A 568 -4.87 3.10 -39.61
C ALA A 568 -6.31 2.83 -40.06
N PHE A 569 -7.17 3.86 -40.06
CA PHE A 569 -8.55 3.72 -40.52
C PHE A 569 -8.61 3.47 -42.03
N ALA A 570 -7.81 4.17 -42.83
CA ALA A 570 -7.73 3.94 -44.28
C ALA A 570 -7.28 2.50 -44.61
N TYR A 571 -6.35 1.94 -43.84
CA TYR A 571 -5.96 0.53 -43.98
C TYR A 571 -7.14 -0.41 -43.68
N VAL A 572 -7.85 -0.20 -42.57
CA VAL A 572 -9.01 -1.02 -42.18
C VAL A 572 -10.11 -0.91 -43.22
N ALA A 573 -10.45 0.29 -43.68
CA ALA A 573 -11.45 0.51 -44.73
C ALA A 573 -11.11 -0.20 -46.05
N LYS A 574 -9.82 -0.37 -46.36
CA LYS A 574 -9.35 -1.00 -47.60
C LYS A 574 -9.28 -2.53 -47.54
N TYR A 575 -8.88 -3.09 -46.40
CA TYR A 575 -8.56 -4.52 -46.29
C TYR A 575 -9.48 -5.30 -45.34
N ARG A 576 -10.21 -4.61 -44.45
CA ARG A 576 -11.03 -5.20 -43.37
C ARG A 576 -12.48 -4.74 -43.46
N HIS A 577 -13.17 -5.25 -44.48
CA HIS A 577 -14.58 -4.92 -44.72
C HIS A 577 -15.51 -5.59 -43.70
N ASP A 578 -15.16 -6.78 -43.19
CA ASP A 578 -15.93 -7.47 -42.15
C ASP A 578 -15.92 -6.64 -40.84
N GLY A 579 -17.10 -6.18 -40.43
CA GLY A 579 -17.27 -5.34 -39.24
C GLY A 579 -16.80 -3.89 -39.36
N LEU A 580 -16.49 -3.39 -40.57
CA LEU A 580 -16.05 -2.01 -40.79
C LEU A 580 -17.00 -0.97 -40.18
N LEU A 581 -18.31 -1.20 -40.29
CA LEU A 581 -19.32 -0.30 -39.73
C LEU A 581 -19.37 -0.35 -38.20
N ASP A 582 -19.14 -1.53 -37.59
CA ASP A 582 -19.03 -1.63 -36.13
C ASP A 582 -17.82 -0.85 -35.63
N ILE A 583 -16.69 -0.93 -36.34
CA ILE A 583 -15.48 -0.16 -36.02
C ILE A 583 -15.74 1.35 -36.18
N LEU A 584 -16.41 1.74 -37.27
CA LEU A 584 -16.78 3.14 -37.51
C LEU A 584 -17.70 3.68 -36.42
N GLU A 585 -18.74 2.94 -36.04
CA GLU A 585 -19.67 3.31 -34.96
C GLU A 585 -18.93 3.51 -33.64
N GLN A 586 -18.05 2.57 -33.32
CA GLN A 586 -17.22 2.62 -32.12
C GLN A 586 -16.31 3.84 -32.06
N CYS A 587 -15.68 4.20 -33.18
CA CYS A 587 -14.81 5.38 -33.25
C CYS A 587 -15.62 6.68 -33.33
N TRP A 588 -16.83 6.63 -33.89
CA TRP A 588 -17.72 7.78 -34.05
C TRP A 588 -18.19 8.36 -32.71
N ARG A 589 -18.32 7.52 -31.68
CA ARG A 589 -18.68 7.96 -30.32
C ARG A 589 -17.68 8.97 -29.74
N ASP A 590 -16.39 8.82 -30.07
CA ASP A 590 -15.32 9.64 -29.53
C ASP A 590 -14.93 10.78 -30.49
N GLU A 591 -14.82 10.49 -31.80
CA GLU A 591 -14.28 11.42 -32.80
C GLU A 591 -15.35 12.03 -33.73
N GLY A 592 -16.61 11.57 -33.67
CA GLY A 592 -17.68 11.99 -34.58
C GLY A 592 -18.00 13.48 -34.54
N GLY A 593 -17.95 14.11 -33.36
CA GLY A 593 -18.14 15.55 -33.21
C GLY A 593 -17.09 16.38 -33.97
N LEU A 594 -15.83 15.92 -34.01
CA LEU A 594 -14.75 16.56 -34.75
C LEU A 594 -14.94 16.41 -36.27
N ILE A 595 -15.45 15.26 -36.71
CA ILE A 595 -15.74 15.01 -38.13
C ILE A 595 -16.89 15.90 -38.61
N ILE A 596 -17.95 16.04 -37.82
CA ILE A 596 -19.09 16.91 -38.15
C ILE A 596 -18.65 18.38 -38.26
N ALA A 597 -17.72 18.82 -37.41
CA ALA A 597 -17.19 20.18 -37.43
C ALA A 597 -16.33 20.49 -38.67
N SER A 598 -15.80 19.47 -39.37
CA SER A 598 -14.95 19.63 -40.55
C SER A 598 -15.63 19.07 -41.81
N PRO A 599 -16.10 19.93 -42.73
CA PRO A 599 -16.73 19.48 -43.97
C PRO A 599 -15.83 18.60 -44.83
N GLN A 600 -14.52 18.84 -44.80
CA GLN A 600 -13.53 18.05 -45.54
C GLN A 600 -13.43 16.62 -45.00
N LEU A 601 -13.28 16.47 -43.68
CA LEU A 601 -13.26 15.15 -43.03
C LEU A 601 -14.57 14.41 -43.24
N LEU A 602 -15.70 15.10 -43.08
CA LEU A 602 -17.02 14.52 -43.30
C LEU A 602 -17.17 13.98 -44.72
N ASN A 603 -16.69 14.72 -45.72
CA ASN A 603 -16.71 14.28 -47.11
C ASN A 603 -15.80 13.05 -47.33
N CYS A 604 -14.62 13.00 -46.71
CA CYS A 604 -13.75 11.83 -46.80
C CYS A 604 -14.40 10.58 -46.19
N VAL A 605 -15.02 10.70 -45.01
CA VAL A 605 -15.69 9.56 -44.35
C VAL A 605 -16.92 9.10 -45.14
N LYS A 606 -17.65 10.03 -45.76
CA LYS A 606 -18.76 9.72 -46.67
C LYS A 606 -18.34 8.84 -47.85
N GLN A 607 -17.14 9.05 -48.38
CA GLN A 607 -16.63 8.32 -49.54
C GLN A 607 -16.05 6.93 -49.21
N VAL A 608 -16.02 6.55 -47.93
CA VAL A 608 -15.50 5.25 -47.51
C VAL A 608 -16.33 4.12 -48.14
N PRO A 609 -15.70 3.17 -48.86
CA PRO A 609 -16.39 2.02 -49.42
C PRO A 609 -16.80 1.05 -48.31
N VAL A 610 -18.08 0.70 -48.25
CA VAL A 610 -18.65 -0.20 -47.24
C VAL A 610 -19.31 -1.42 -47.89
N PRO A 611 -19.29 -2.59 -47.21
CA PRO A 611 -19.98 -3.77 -47.70
C PRO A 611 -21.48 -3.55 -47.78
N CYS A 612 -22.06 -3.92 -48.92
CA CYS A 612 -23.50 -3.96 -49.12
C CYS A 612 -23.99 -5.41 -49.21
N LEU A 613 -25.27 -5.62 -48.92
CA LEU A 613 -25.96 -6.93 -49.05
C LEU A 613 -25.88 -7.50 -50.47
N SER A 614 -25.59 -6.66 -51.47
CA SER A 614 -25.33 -7.08 -52.84
C SER A 614 -23.99 -7.80 -53.05
N GLY A 615 -23.10 -7.79 -52.05
CA GLY A 615 -21.74 -8.33 -52.14
C GLY A 615 -20.73 -7.37 -52.79
N PHE A 616 -21.16 -6.18 -53.19
CA PHE A 616 -20.29 -5.12 -53.73
C PHE A 616 -20.01 -4.04 -52.66
N LEU A 617 -18.91 -3.32 -52.86
CA LEU A 617 -18.56 -2.18 -52.04
C LEU A 617 -19.11 -0.90 -52.67
N HIS A 618 -19.78 -0.07 -51.88
CA HIS A 618 -20.29 1.23 -52.31
C HIS A 618 -19.84 2.33 -51.34
N PRO A 619 -19.59 3.57 -51.81
CA PRO A 619 -19.34 4.70 -50.94
C PRO A 619 -20.50 4.88 -49.97
N LEU A 620 -20.20 5.13 -48.69
CA LEU A 620 -21.21 5.21 -47.63
C LEU A 620 -22.38 6.15 -47.97
N TRP A 621 -22.11 7.31 -48.57
CA TRP A 621 -23.13 8.29 -48.92
C TRP A 621 -24.10 7.86 -50.04
N GLU A 622 -23.76 6.85 -50.85
CA GLU A 622 -24.62 6.30 -51.91
C GLU A 622 -25.43 5.07 -51.45
N THR A 623 -25.34 4.70 -50.17
CA THR A 623 -25.97 3.50 -49.63
C THR A 623 -27.33 3.77 -48.98
N TYR A 624 -28.12 2.70 -48.87
CA TYR A 624 -29.44 2.69 -48.23
C TYR A 624 -29.44 1.82 -46.98
N LEU A 625 -30.14 2.26 -45.93
CA LEU A 625 -30.38 1.42 -44.76
C LEU A 625 -31.18 0.15 -45.14
N PRO A 626 -30.86 -1.02 -44.58
CA PRO A 626 -31.54 -2.28 -44.87
C PRO A 626 -32.90 -2.37 -44.15
N LEU A 627 -33.77 -1.38 -44.35
CA LEU A 627 -35.13 -1.35 -43.80
C LEU A 627 -36.04 -2.32 -44.56
N GLU A 628 -36.84 -3.11 -43.85
CA GLU A 628 -37.74 -4.11 -44.47
C GLU A 628 -38.68 -3.49 -45.52
N ASP A 629 -39.20 -2.28 -45.28
CA ASP A 629 -40.09 -1.60 -46.21
C ASP A 629 -39.37 -1.16 -47.50
N LEU A 630 -38.11 -0.69 -47.39
CA LEU A 630 -37.30 -0.33 -48.55
C LEU A 630 -36.88 -1.56 -49.33
N GLN A 631 -36.47 -2.63 -48.66
CA GLN A 631 -36.12 -3.90 -49.29
C GLN A 631 -37.33 -4.50 -50.02
N ARG A 632 -38.50 -4.56 -49.37
CA ARG A 632 -39.75 -5.03 -49.98
C ARG A 632 -40.13 -4.19 -51.20
N ARG A 633 -39.91 -2.87 -51.13
CA ARG A 633 -40.17 -1.97 -52.25
C ARG A 633 -39.19 -2.20 -53.40
N CYS A 634 -37.90 -2.34 -53.10
CA CYS A 634 -36.84 -2.59 -54.07
C CYS A 634 -37.06 -3.90 -54.84
N LEU A 635 -37.45 -4.97 -54.13
CA LEU A 635 -37.77 -6.28 -54.71
C LEU A 635 -38.96 -6.27 -55.70
N GLN A 636 -39.79 -5.22 -55.71
CA GLN A 636 -40.86 -5.08 -56.72
C GLN A 636 -40.33 -4.72 -58.10
N PHE A 637 -39.11 -4.17 -58.17
CA PHE A 637 -38.52 -3.60 -59.38
C PHE A 637 -37.21 -4.29 -59.77
N ILE A 638 -36.41 -4.75 -58.81
CA ILE A 638 -35.07 -5.33 -59.03
C ILE A 638 -35.13 -6.86 -59.14
N GLU A 639 -34.36 -7.44 -60.07
CA GLU A 639 -34.17 -8.89 -60.24
C GLU A 639 -32.97 -9.43 -59.45
N PRO A 640 -32.89 -10.74 -59.15
CA PRO A 640 -31.86 -11.30 -58.26
C PRO A 640 -30.40 -11.10 -58.70
N HIS A 641 -30.16 -10.81 -59.98
CA HIS A 641 -28.82 -10.54 -60.53
C HIS A 641 -28.47 -9.04 -60.59
N GLU A 642 -29.42 -8.18 -60.26
CA GLU A 642 -29.27 -6.73 -60.23
C GLU A 642 -28.96 -6.29 -58.79
N ALA A 643 -27.74 -5.85 -58.56
CA ALA A 643 -27.27 -5.44 -57.24
C ALA A 643 -27.76 -4.04 -56.86
N PHE A 644 -28.27 -3.88 -55.63
CA PHE A 644 -28.65 -2.57 -55.07
C PHE A 644 -27.88 -2.31 -53.76
N PRO A 645 -27.44 -1.07 -53.48
CA PRO A 645 -26.51 -0.75 -52.39
C PRO A 645 -27.20 -0.64 -51.02
N PHE A 646 -27.84 -1.70 -50.55
CA PHE A 646 -28.25 -1.78 -49.15
C PHE A 646 -27.05 -2.10 -48.28
N VAL A 647 -26.74 -1.25 -47.30
CA VAL A 647 -25.59 -1.43 -46.42
C VAL A 647 -25.73 -2.71 -45.58
N ASP A 648 -24.64 -3.47 -45.44
CA ASP A 648 -24.60 -4.68 -44.61
C ASP A 648 -24.22 -4.33 -43.16
N LEU A 649 -25.20 -4.47 -42.24
CA LEU A 649 -25.04 -4.22 -40.81
C LEU A 649 -24.74 -5.49 -39.99
N GLY A 650 -24.47 -6.63 -40.64
CA GLY A 650 -24.01 -7.85 -39.96
C GLY A 650 -25.12 -8.71 -39.33
N GLY A 651 -26.38 -8.60 -39.78
CA GLY A 651 -27.50 -9.44 -39.34
C GLY A 651 -28.86 -8.73 -39.30
N GLN A 652 -29.85 -9.37 -38.65
CA GLN A 652 -31.17 -8.75 -38.42
C GLN A 652 -31.02 -7.56 -37.47
N THR A 653 -31.14 -6.34 -38.00
CA THR A 653 -31.01 -5.10 -37.23
C THR A 653 -32.39 -4.69 -36.73
N SER A 654 -32.56 -4.52 -35.41
CA SER A 654 -33.83 -4.06 -34.85
C SER A 654 -34.06 -2.57 -35.13
N ALA A 655 -35.32 -2.12 -35.10
CA ALA A 655 -35.66 -0.70 -35.20
C ALA A 655 -34.99 0.15 -34.09
N GLY A 656 -34.77 -0.44 -32.91
CA GLY A 656 -34.06 0.20 -31.81
C GLY A 656 -32.56 0.40 -32.08
N ASP A 657 -31.91 -0.57 -32.71
CA ASP A 657 -30.48 -0.46 -33.09
C ASP A 657 -30.28 0.60 -34.17
N LEU A 658 -31.19 0.69 -35.14
CA LEU A 658 -31.15 1.73 -36.17
C LEU A 658 -31.27 3.14 -35.60
N ALA A 659 -32.09 3.33 -34.55
CA ALA A 659 -32.28 4.62 -33.90
C ALA A 659 -31.14 4.96 -32.92
N ASN A 660 -30.62 3.98 -32.19
CA ASN A 660 -29.67 4.23 -31.09
C ASN A 660 -28.21 4.06 -31.50
N LYS A 661 -27.89 3.01 -32.28
CA LYS A 661 -26.53 2.66 -32.70
C LYS A 661 -26.17 3.30 -34.04
N TRP A 662 -27.08 3.25 -35.02
CA TRP A 662 -26.78 3.62 -36.41
C TRP A 662 -27.32 4.98 -36.85
N SER A 663 -27.81 5.81 -35.93
CA SER A 663 -28.43 7.10 -36.28
C SER A 663 -27.51 8.07 -37.01
N PHE A 664 -26.21 8.03 -36.67
CA PHE A 664 -25.21 8.87 -37.30
C PHE A 664 -25.05 8.60 -38.81
N LEU A 665 -25.33 7.37 -39.27
CA LEU A 665 -25.24 6.99 -40.69
C LEU A 665 -26.17 7.85 -41.56
N TYR A 666 -27.44 7.94 -41.19
CA TYR A 666 -28.42 8.71 -41.95
C TYR A 666 -28.50 10.18 -41.55
N THR A 667 -28.05 10.54 -40.35
CA THR A 667 -28.08 11.93 -39.87
C THR A 667 -26.92 12.75 -40.42
N HIS A 668 -25.72 12.16 -40.53
CA HIS A 668 -24.49 12.89 -40.87
C HIS A 668 -23.77 12.34 -42.10
N LEU A 669 -23.80 11.02 -42.32
CA LEU A 669 -23.01 10.35 -43.36
C LEU A 669 -23.76 10.09 -44.67
N GLY A 670 -25.01 10.55 -44.77
CA GLY A 670 -25.77 10.54 -46.03
C GLY A 670 -26.37 9.20 -46.43
N VAL A 671 -26.35 8.19 -45.55
CA VAL A 671 -27.03 6.91 -45.81
C VAL A 671 -28.54 7.13 -45.87
N SER A 672 -29.15 6.83 -47.00
CA SER A 672 -30.58 7.12 -47.20
C SER A 672 -31.47 6.11 -46.47
N ARG A 673 -32.64 6.60 -46.02
CA ARG A 673 -33.68 5.81 -45.36
C ARG A 673 -35.08 6.06 -45.93
N ASN A 674 -35.17 6.88 -46.97
CA ASN A 674 -36.43 7.39 -47.49
C ASN A 674 -36.85 6.62 -48.74
N ASN A 675 -38.15 6.36 -48.87
CA ASN A 675 -38.76 5.85 -50.10
C ASN A 675 -39.27 7.05 -50.93
N ASP A 676 -38.36 7.89 -51.39
CA ASP A 676 -38.63 9.11 -52.14
C ASP A 676 -38.38 8.92 -53.65
N LEU A 677 -38.48 10.01 -54.41
CA LEU A 677 -38.21 9.99 -55.85
C LEU A 677 -36.74 9.61 -56.14
N GLY A 678 -35.80 10.04 -55.31
CA GLY A 678 -34.38 9.71 -55.43
C GLY A 678 -34.15 8.21 -55.34
N PHE A 679 -34.78 7.53 -54.38
CA PHE A 679 -34.73 6.07 -54.26
C PHE A 679 -35.21 5.35 -55.52
N LEU A 680 -36.29 5.80 -56.15
CA LEU A 680 -36.81 5.19 -57.37
C LEU A 680 -35.91 5.46 -58.60
N LEU A 681 -35.29 6.64 -58.66
CA LEU A 681 -34.31 6.99 -59.69
C LEU A 681 -33.02 6.17 -59.53
N ASP A 682 -32.57 5.94 -58.29
CA ASP A 682 -31.43 5.07 -58.01
C ASP A 682 -31.75 3.62 -58.39
N ILE A 683 -32.95 3.11 -58.08
CA ILE A 683 -33.37 1.78 -58.58
C ILE A 683 -33.26 1.72 -60.10
N LEU A 684 -33.75 2.74 -60.81
CA LEU A 684 -33.66 2.79 -62.26
C LEU A 684 -32.20 2.80 -62.76
N SER A 685 -31.33 3.57 -62.11
CA SER A 685 -29.91 3.67 -62.47
C SER A 685 -29.17 2.33 -62.25
N TYR A 686 -29.40 1.66 -61.13
CA TYR A 686 -28.83 0.35 -60.84
C TYR A 686 -29.34 -0.75 -61.79
N VAL A 687 -30.63 -0.69 -62.18
CA VAL A 687 -31.18 -1.57 -63.23
C VAL A 687 -30.50 -1.32 -64.57
N GLN A 688 -30.26 -0.06 -64.94
CA GLN A 688 -29.53 0.28 -66.16
C GLN A 688 -28.08 -0.22 -66.13
N LEU A 689 -27.38 -0.04 -65.01
CA LEU A 689 -25.99 -0.50 -64.81
C LEU A 689 -25.86 -2.02 -64.89
N ALA A 690 -26.83 -2.77 -64.39
CA ALA A 690 -26.82 -4.24 -64.47
C ALA A 690 -27.12 -4.76 -65.89
N ASN A 691 -27.75 -3.95 -66.76
CA ASN A 691 -28.23 -4.34 -68.09
C ASN A 691 -27.54 -3.59 -69.24
N LEU A 692 -26.24 -3.32 -69.13
CA LEU A 692 -25.47 -2.57 -70.14
C LEU A 692 -25.49 -3.20 -71.55
N ASN A 693 -25.67 -4.52 -71.63
CA ASN A 693 -25.71 -5.26 -72.90
C ASN A 693 -27.12 -5.34 -73.53
N GLY A 694 -28.07 -4.57 -73.01
CA GLY A 694 -29.46 -4.54 -73.46
C GLY A 694 -30.40 -5.35 -72.57
N MET A 695 -31.66 -4.92 -72.52
CA MET A 695 -32.71 -5.52 -71.70
C MET A 695 -33.58 -6.49 -72.51
N SER A 696 -34.04 -7.56 -71.88
CA SER A 696 -35.06 -8.44 -72.47
C SER A 696 -36.40 -7.72 -72.60
N ALA A 697 -37.24 -8.12 -73.56
CA ALA A 697 -38.57 -7.52 -73.75
C ALA A 697 -39.48 -7.65 -72.51
N SER A 698 -39.28 -8.69 -71.69
CA SER A 698 -39.95 -8.85 -70.38
C SER A 698 -39.44 -7.84 -69.36
N ARG A 699 -38.12 -7.60 -69.31
CA ARG A 699 -37.51 -6.62 -68.40
C ARG A 699 -37.93 -5.20 -68.75
N CYS A 700 -37.99 -4.85 -70.04
CA CYS A 700 -38.51 -3.55 -70.49
C CYS A 700 -39.94 -3.28 -69.99
N ARG A 701 -40.82 -4.30 -69.97
CA ARG A 701 -42.17 -4.17 -69.41
C ARG A 701 -42.18 -3.94 -67.89
N SER A 702 -41.28 -4.59 -67.16
CA SER A 702 -41.11 -4.38 -65.72
C SER A 702 -40.60 -2.98 -65.40
N VAL A 703 -39.69 -2.44 -66.21
CA VAL A 703 -39.17 -1.07 -66.07
C VAL A 703 -40.23 -0.01 -66.37
N ILE A 704 -41.16 -0.26 -67.32
CA ILE A 704 -42.31 0.65 -67.55
C ILE A 704 -43.13 0.84 -66.26
N ARG A 705 -43.28 -0.20 -65.43
CA ARG A 705 -43.97 -0.08 -64.14
C ARG A 705 -43.25 0.88 -63.17
N LEU A 706 -41.92 0.90 -63.21
CA LEU A 706 -41.12 1.86 -62.44
C LEU A 706 -41.31 3.29 -62.96
N TYR A 707 -41.34 3.49 -64.28
CA TYR A 707 -41.64 4.80 -64.88
C TYR A 707 -43.05 5.31 -64.54
N CYS A 708 -44.07 4.45 -64.56
CA CYS A 708 -45.42 4.84 -64.14
C CYS A 708 -45.46 5.24 -62.65
N GLU A 709 -44.68 4.56 -61.81
CA GLU A 709 -44.58 4.91 -60.40
C GLU A 709 -43.81 6.23 -60.17
N LEU A 710 -42.74 6.49 -60.93
CA LEU A 710 -42.04 7.77 -60.97
C LEU A 710 -42.98 8.90 -61.40
N GLU A 711 -43.75 8.69 -62.48
CA GLU A 711 -44.73 9.66 -62.97
C GLU A 711 -45.81 9.96 -61.93
N ARG A 712 -46.32 8.92 -61.24
CA ARG A 712 -47.28 9.05 -60.14
C ARG A 712 -46.71 9.89 -59.00
N ARG A 713 -45.47 9.61 -58.57
CA ARG A 713 -44.79 10.37 -57.50
C ARG A 713 -44.51 11.82 -57.89
N CYS A 714 -44.16 12.09 -59.14
CA CYS A 714 -44.01 13.45 -59.65
C CYS A 714 -45.35 14.19 -59.67
N ALA A 715 -46.45 13.53 -60.06
CA ALA A 715 -47.80 14.12 -60.07
C ALA A 715 -48.36 14.40 -58.67
N GLU A 716 -47.94 13.64 -57.66
CA GLU A 716 -48.34 13.80 -56.25
C GLU A 716 -47.48 14.81 -55.49
N SER A 717 -46.43 15.35 -56.11
CA SER A 717 -45.56 16.35 -55.49
C SER A 717 -46.17 17.76 -55.50
N MET A 718 -45.79 18.57 -54.52
CA MET A 718 -46.14 19.98 -54.43
C MET A 718 -45.52 20.85 -55.54
N GLU A 719 -44.46 20.36 -56.21
CA GLU A 719 -43.81 21.00 -57.36
C GLU A 719 -43.56 19.97 -58.49
N PRO A 720 -44.59 19.66 -59.30
CA PRO A 720 -44.52 18.59 -60.29
C PRO A 720 -43.58 18.90 -61.46
N ASP A 721 -43.46 20.17 -61.87
CA ASP A 721 -42.62 20.57 -63.00
C ASP A 721 -41.13 20.58 -62.63
N SER A 722 -40.77 21.05 -61.44
CA SER A 722 -39.40 20.99 -60.90
C SER A 722 -38.88 19.55 -60.80
N LEU A 723 -39.70 18.60 -60.32
CA LEU A 723 -39.31 17.20 -60.21
C LEU A 723 -39.24 16.50 -61.57
N ARG A 724 -40.12 16.86 -62.52
CA ARG A 724 -40.05 16.34 -63.89
C ARG A 724 -38.78 16.78 -64.61
N ASP A 725 -38.28 17.98 -64.34
CA ASP A 725 -37.02 18.46 -64.91
C ASP A 725 -35.79 17.79 -64.26
N ILE A 726 -35.87 17.30 -63.02
CA ILE A 726 -34.81 16.47 -62.40
C ILE A 726 -34.80 15.04 -62.96
N CYS A 727 -35.96 14.51 -63.37
CA CYS A 727 -36.07 13.17 -63.96
C CYS A 727 -35.72 13.09 -65.46
N ARG A 728 -35.64 14.23 -66.15
CA ARG A 728 -35.27 14.33 -67.57
C ARG A 728 -33.75 14.37 -67.73
#